data_AF-A7S2U6-F1
#
_entry.id   AF-A7S2U6-F1
#
_cell.length_a   1.000
_cell.length_b   1.000
_cell.length_c   1.000
_cell.angle_alpha   90.00
_cell.angle_beta   90.00
_cell.angle_gamma   90.00
#
_symmetry.space_group_name_H-M   'P 1'
#
loop_
_entity.id
_entity.type
_entity.pdbx_description
1 polymer ?
#
loop_
_entity_poly.entity_id
_entity_poly.type
_entity_poly.pdbx_seq_one_letter_code
_entity_poly.pdbx_strand_id
1 'polypeptide(L)'
;CTCNHLTSFGGSFFVAPNPIDLAQVWIAFQNPEDNIPIIVTMTTVMGVFLLVLIWARRADSKDEAHQNSIVMMQNNGVTKSYNYMVTIRTGQRRDAGTTANVFLALSGDVSESGVIPISTTTGAKFNRGSSIDTTVCLPMNLGSLLYIHIWHDNQGQSPAWFLDDVTIRNLQTGGQWNFVCDRWIAVENEECRTDVILYAASQAELNNYTRIFVKKTSNDLYDGHLWFSVVAKPPTSSFTRVQRCCCCLSLLFCTMVTSCMFYNIKGAADDSIIMIGPIKLSLREIVIGAQSGIIVFPMNFFIVFLFRKSMEAREKLDEPSKLTKKLRAGKFAFFYNECFESNGASRRMCRSGVFKGQVLYFLAWFLCIATSFASAVVTIMYSLMWKADISEKWCVSFFLSFIEDAFLIQPIKVALLAALLAFVIKETKKRKKNNYETLRNGDTDNFLDDTSEKGSEESAKVTNERRPPNRNFLENARRMRIKQIKTNQVVKDVLFYVQSAKTKCACYPSFSLNHEDKDFYKPGWEPLDPGTDRNNVSFEECPQHWRYQSARDLNGLPVWGVTNIYPGGGYVAELGYYPAKAYQVLDELYSNSWIDRHTRAVLLEFVVYNAQQNLFSAVTILVEFLPMGGMIPYSKIDTVRVYRYVNTYSTLLIASEIIIVLVIIGSLYLLIKRIYKQRTLFFKYFWNWVDIFQVLFGLASISMYFIKLASIQTTMKDLKLNPLVFVNFQVTVFLNDVDACLVAAVVFLTTIKFLRLLKYQAYIKLLDNVFARFSTDMSWFMVEFTMWLMPFVIFENIVFGTKLEDFHTILSSFQSSLNALLGSTYYNDLKDGDRVMGPLLFVGFNILVVFILLNIFISIINASFQR
;
A
#
# COMPACT_ATOMS: atom_id res chain seq x y z
N CYS A 1 -31.98 -42.98 -39.56
CA CYS A 1 -30.57 -43.34 -39.36
C CYS A 1 -29.69 -42.59 -40.36
N THR A 2 -29.13 -41.46 -39.94
CA THR A 2 -28.00 -40.79 -40.62
C THR A 2 -26.84 -40.83 -39.63
N CYS A 3 -25.99 -41.83 -39.76
CA CYS A 3 -24.87 -42.10 -38.87
C CYS A 3 -23.71 -41.16 -39.18
N ASN A 4 -23.39 -40.23 -38.27
CA ASN A 4 -22.22 -39.34 -38.38
C ASN A 4 -21.00 -39.94 -37.64
N HIS A 5 -20.72 -41.23 -37.84
CA HIS A 5 -19.68 -41.99 -37.11
C HIS A 5 -18.23 -41.66 -37.51
N LEU A 6 -17.99 -40.59 -38.28
CA LEU A 6 -16.67 -40.12 -38.69
C LEU A 6 -16.18 -38.87 -37.93
N THR A 7 -16.93 -38.36 -36.94
CA THR A 7 -16.54 -37.16 -36.16
C THR A 7 -15.73 -37.45 -34.90
N SER A 8 -15.49 -38.72 -34.53
CA SER A 8 -14.77 -39.08 -33.29
C SER A 8 -13.33 -38.55 -33.21
N PHE A 9 -12.67 -38.28 -34.35
CA PHE A 9 -11.30 -37.76 -34.39
C PHE A 9 -11.22 -36.23 -34.56
N GLY A 10 -12.35 -35.54 -34.78
CA GLY A 10 -12.39 -34.08 -34.95
C GLY A 10 -13.29 -33.35 -33.94
N GLY A 11 -14.31 -34.02 -33.38
CA GLY A 11 -15.31 -33.42 -32.49
C GLY A 11 -14.95 -33.45 -30.99
N SER A 12 -13.96 -34.24 -30.59
CA SER A 12 -13.50 -34.33 -29.19
C SER A 12 -12.33 -33.40 -28.88
N PHE A 13 -11.62 -32.90 -29.89
CA PHE A 13 -10.46 -32.02 -29.71
C PHE A 13 -10.84 -30.55 -29.60
N PHE A 14 -12.02 -30.14 -30.10
CA PHE A 14 -12.48 -28.77 -30.04
C PHE A 14 -13.69 -28.64 -29.13
N VAL A 15 -13.53 -27.89 -28.04
CA VAL A 15 -14.63 -27.56 -27.14
C VAL A 15 -15.45 -26.42 -27.76
N ALA A 16 -16.77 -26.60 -27.87
CA ALA A 16 -17.67 -25.56 -28.37
C ALA A 16 -17.89 -24.48 -27.30
N PRO A 17 -17.94 -23.20 -27.70
CA PRO A 17 -18.20 -22.11 -26.77
C PRO A 17 -19.65 -22.08 -26.29
N ASN A 18 -19.85 -21.58 -25.07
CA ASN A 18 -21.17 -21.34 -24.52
C ASN A 18 -21.90 -20.27 -25.35
N PRO A 19 -23.08 -20.57 -25.93
CA PRO A 19 -23.87 -19.58 -26.65
C PRO A 19 -24.43 -18.53 -25.69
N ILE A 20 -24.57 -17.29 -26.16
CA ILE A 20 -25.20 -16.20 -25.42
C ILE A 20 -26.68 -16.15 -25.77
N ASP A 21 -27.55 -16.31 -24.78
CA ASP A 21 -28.99 -16.08 -24.95
C ASP A 21 -29.34 -14.61 -24.69
N LEU A 22 -29.55 -13.86 -25.78
CA LEU A 22 -29.84 -12.43 -25.73
C LEU A 22 -31.16 -12.10 -25.02
N ALA A 23 -32.14 -13.01 -25.03
CA ALA A 23 -33.42 -12.79 -24.37
C ALA A 23 -33.26 -12.86 -22.85
N GLN A 24 -32.50 -13.85 -22.36
CA GLN A 24 -32.20 -13.99 -20.93
C GLN A 24 -31.38 -12.80 -20.40
N VAL A 25 -30.40 -12.34 -21.19
CA VAL A 25 -29.57 -11.17 -20.84
C VAL A 25 -30.42 -9.89 -20.74
N TRP A 26 -31.36 -9.69 -21.65
CA TRP A 26 -32.23 -8.50 -21.63
C TRP A 26 -33.13 -8.44 -20.39
N ILE A 27 -33.66 -9.60 -19.97
CA ILE A 27 -34.47 -9.71 -18.74
C ILE A 27 -33.61 -9.41 -17.50
N ALA A 28 -32.40 -9.98 -17.44
CA ALA A 28 -31.48 -9.77 -16.33
C ALA A 28 -30.98 -8.31 -16.24
N PHE A 29 -30.93 -7.57 -17.35
CA PHE A 29 -30.56 -6.15 -17.35
C PHE A 29 -31.59 -5.26 -16.63
N GLN A 30 -32.86 -5.68 -16.57
CA GLN A 30 -33.92 -4.92 -15.89
C GLN A 30 -33.84 -5.00 -14.36
N ASN A 31 -33.19 -6.03 -13.81
CA ASN A 31 -32.99 -6.24 -12.36
C ASN A 31 -31.49 -6.28 -12.02
N PRO A 32 -30.81 -5.12 -11.95
CA PRO A 32 -29.36 -5.06 -11.74
C PRO A 32 -28.90 -5.53 -10.35
N GLU A 33 -29.81 -5.61 -9.37
CA GLU A 33 -29.50 -5.96 -7.97
C GLU A 33 -29.03 -7.42 -7.80
N ASP A 34 -29.41 -8.31 -8.73
CA ASP A 34 -29.09 -9.74 -8.63
C ASP A 34 -27.66 -10.10 -9.12
N ASN A 35 -26.96 -9.19 -9.82
CA ASN A 35 -25.67 -9.49 -10.49
C ASN A 35 -24.55 -8.46 -10.17
N ILE A 36 -24.47 -8.06 -8.90
CA ILE A 36 -23.48 -7.10 -8.39
C ILE A 36 -22.00 -7.54 -8.58
N PRO A 37 -21.59 -8.82 -8.39
CA PRO A 37 -20.18 -9.16 -8.30
C PRO A 37 -19.34 -8.79 -9.54
N ILE A 38 -19.83 -9.07 -10.75
CA ILE A 38 -19.05 -8.86 -11.97
C ILE A 38 -19.06 -7.38 -12.41
N ILE A 39 -20.14 -6.65 -12.15
CA ILE A 39 -20.19 -5.20 -12.40
C ILE A 39 -19.17 -4.49 -11.49
N VAL A 40 -19.09 -4.87 -10.22
CA VAL A 40 -18.08 -4.38 -9.27
C VAL A 40 -16.67 -4.75 -9.74
N THR A 41 -16.44 -5.98 -10.22
CA THR A 41 -15.11 -6.36 -10.70
C THR A 41 -14.71 -5.62 -11.99
N MET A 42 -15.63 -5.38 -12.92
CA MET A 42 -15.36 -4.58 -14.13
C MET A 42 -15.04 -3.12 -13.81
N THR A 43 -15.85 -2.49 -12.96
CA THR A 43 -15.62 -1.09 -12.53
C THR A 43 -14.32 -0.93 -11.74
N THR A 44 -13.99 -1.88 -10.87
CA THR A 44 -12.71 -1.86 -10.13
C THR A 44 -11.50 -2.03 -11.05
N VAL A 45 -11.54 -2.97 -12.00
CA VAL A 45 -10.48 -3.14 -13.02
C VAL A 45 -10.31 -1.87 -13.84
N MET A 46 -11.40 -1.23 -14.26
CA MET A 46 -11.37 0.05 -14.97
C MET A 46 -10.79 1.19 -14.11
N GLY A 47 -11.16 1.24 -12.82
CA GLY A 47 -10.62 2.21 -11.87
C GLY A 47 -9.10 2.06 -11.68
N VAL A 48 -8.62 0.82 -11.53
CA VAL A 48 -7.18 0.52 -11.47
C VAL A 48 -6.47 0.93 -12.77
N PHE A 49 -7.07 0.62 -13.93
CA PHE A 49 -6.52 1.03 -15.22
C PHE A 49 -6.36 2.55 -15.33
N LEU A 50 -7.36 3.34 -14.91
CA LEU A 50 -7.27 4.80 -14.93
C LEU A 50 -6.13 5.33 -14.03
N LEU A 51 -5.96 4.75 -12.83
CA LEU A 51 -4.86 5.11 -11.94
C LEU A 51 -3.49 4.80 -12.56
N VAL A 52 -3.34 3.62 -13.16
CA VAL A 52 -2.11 3.22 -13.86
C VAL A 52 -1.86 4.09 -15.08
N LEU A 53 -2.90 4.46 -15.83
CA LEU A 53 -2.79 5.32 -17.01
C LEU A 53 -2.34 6.74 -16.64
N ILE A 54 -2.87 7.31 -15.54
CA ILE A 54 -2.41 8.60 -15.01
C ILE A 54 -0.93 8.52 -14.62
N TRP A 55 -0.53 7.47 -13.93
CA TRP A 55 0.88 7.23 -13.58
C TRP A 55 1.75 7.07 -14.83
N ALA A 56 1.33 6.27 -15.80
CA ALA A 56 2.07 5.98 -17.03
C ALA A 56 2.27 7.25 -17.87
N ARG A 57 1.24 8.09 -18.01
CA ARG A 57 1.34 9.38 -18.71
C ARG A 57 2.32 10.32 -18.03
N ARG A 58 2.31 10.36 -16.70
CA ARG A 58 3.28 11.15 -15.92
C ARG A 58 4.71 10.62 -16.06
N ALA A 59 4.88 9.30 -16.08
CA ALA A 59 6.18 8.66 -16.27
C ALA A 59 6.74 8.94 -17.68
N ASP A 60 5.92 8.77 -18.73
CA ASP A 60 6.33 9.07 -20.11
C ASP A 60 6.70 10.57 -20.28
N SER A 61 5.93 11.49 -19.69
CA SER A 61 6.24 12.94 -19.74
C SER A 61 7.54 13.31 -19.02
N LYS A 62 7.88 12.60 -17.93
CA LYS A 62 9.18 12.77 -17.27
C LYS A 62 10.31 12.25 -18.15
N ASP A 63 10.14 11.08 -18.78
CA ASP A 63 11.16 10.50 -19.65
C ASP A 63 11.45 11.43 -20.86
N GLU A 64 10.42 12.02 -21.48
CA GLU A 64 10.56 13.01 -22.57
C GLU A 64 11.34 14.28 -22.17
N ALA A 65 11.20 14.73 -20.91
CA ALA A 65 11.89 15.92 -20.40
C ALA A 65 13.40 15.70 -20.19
N HIS A 66 13.83 14.47 -19.89
CA HIS A 66 15.25 14.16 -19.64
C HIS A 66 16.03 13.88 -20.94
N GLN A 67 15.36 13.56 -22.05
CA GLN A 67 16.00 13.15 -23.31
C GLN A 67 16.49 14.33 -24.18
N ASN A 68 16.30 15.58 -23.76
CA ASN A 68 16.47 16.78 -24.62
C ASN A 68 17.35 17.91 -24.03
N SER A 69 18.30 17.65 -23.13
CA SER A 69 19.23 18.68 -22.65
C SER A 69 20.41 18.90 -23.61
N ILE A 70 20.45 20.04 -24.31
CA ILE A 70 21.64 20.49 -25.03
C ILE A 70 22.47 21.36 -24.09
N VAL A 71 23.78 21.13 -24.06
CA VAL A 71 24.75 22.04 -23.45
C VAL A 71 25.44 22.84 -24.55
N MET A 72 25.43 24.16 -24.44
CA MET A 72 26.31 25.05 -25.18
C MET A 72 27.28 25.67 -24.18
N MET A 73 28.59 25.55 -24.42
CA MET A 73 29.55 26.40 -23.73
C MET A 73 29.62 27.75 -24.44
N GLN A 74 29.44 28.83 -23.67
CA GLN A 74 29.55 30.19 -24.14
C GLN A 74 31.00 30.46 -24.55
N ASN A 75 31.24 30.68 -25.86
CA ASN A 75 32.55 31.10 -26.34
C ASN A 75 32.58 32.63 -26.47
N ASN A 76 33.43 33.28 -25.69
CA ASN A 76 33.80 34.68 -25.89
C ASN A 76 34.87 34.73 -26.99
N GLY A 77 34.45 34.98 -28.23
CA GLY A 77 35.34 35.47 -29.30
C GLY A 77 36.14 34.40 -30.07
N VAL A 78 35.70 34.18 -31.32
CA VAL A 78 36.46 33.81 -32.53
C VAL A 78 37.77 33.01 -32.36
N THR A 79 37.69 31.68 -32.46
CA THR A 79 38.64 30.75 -33.12
C THR A 79 37.91 29.41 -33.37
N LYS A 80 38.38 28.58 -34.32
CA LYS A 80 37.70 27.33 -34.78
C LYS A 80 37.29 26.42 -33.61
N SER A 81 36.01 26.06 -33.50
CA SER A 81 35.49 25.15 -32.46
C SER A 81 35.35 23.71 -32.95
N TYR A 82 35.92 22.75 -32.23
CA TYR A 82 35.76 21.31 -32.44
C TYR A 82 34.65 20.75 -31.54
N ASN A 83 33.76 19.92 -32.08
CA ASN A 83 32.51 19.51 -31.42
C ASN A 83 32.50 17.99 -31.25
N TYR A 84 32.52 17.54 -30.00
CA TYR A 84 32.48 16.13 -29.65
C TYR A 84 31.13 15.79 -29.01
N MET A 85 30.43 14.79 -29.53
CA MET A 85 29.22 14.25 -28.91
C MET A 85 29.62 13.16 -27.92
N VAL A 86 29.41 13.43 -26.63
CA VAL A 86 29.67 12.51 -25.52
C VAL A 86 28.35 11.90 -25.08
N THR A 87 28.23 10.59 -25.16
CA THR A 87 27.07 9.82 -24.71
C THR A 87 27.46 9.02 -23.47
N ILE A 88 26.87 9.35 -22.32
CA ILE A 88 27.14 8.67 -21.05
C ILE A 88 25.96 7.75 -20.74
N ARG A 89 26.20 6.44 -20.60
CA ARG A 89 25.17 5.46 -20.28
C ARG A 89 25.30 4.98 -18.83
N THR A 90 24.24 5.20 -18.06
CA THR A 90 24.11 4.66 -16.70
C THR A 90 23.48 3.27 -16.74
N GLY A 91 23.99 2.32 -15.96
CA GLY A 91 23.51 0.94 -16.02
C GLY A 91 22.09 0.74 -15.49
N GLN A 92 21.52 -0.42 -15.81
CA GLN A 92 20.15 -0.78 -15.44
C GLN A 92 20.05 -1.51 -14.08
N ARG A 93 21.12 -1.59 -13.28
CA ARG A 93 21.08 -2.23 -11.95
C ARG A 93 20.26 -1.40 -10.94
N ARG A 94 19.79 -2.02 -9.85
CA ARG A 94 19.02 -1.32 -8.81
C ARG A 94 19.87 -0.19 -8.21
N ASP A 95 19.26 0.99 -8.05
CA ASP A 95 19.90 2.20 -7.51
C ASP A 95 21.16 2.67 -8.28
N ALA A 96 21.25 2.33 -9.58
CA ALA A 96 22.38 2.69 -10.44
C ALA A 96 22.52 4.18 -10.78
N GLY A 97 21.52 5.01 -10.49
CA GLY A 97 21.52 6.44 -10.82
C GLY A 97 22.17 7.30 -9.74
N THR A 98 22.77 8.43 -10.12
CA THR A 98 23.44 9.35 -9.21
C THR A 98 22.82 10.75 -9.21
N THR A 99 22.76 11.33 -8.02
CA THR A 99 22.40 12.74 -7.81
C THR A 99 23.62 13.65 -7.65
N ALA A 100 24.83 13.08 -7.65
CA ALA A 100 26.08 13.81 -7.48
C ALA A 100 26.45 14.57 -8.75
N ASN A 101 27.27 15.62 -8.60
CA ASN A 101 27.75 16.35 -9.76
C ASN A 101 28.87 15.56 -10.41
N VAL A 102 28.65 15.14 -11.67
CA VAL A 102 29.63 14.41 -12.49
C VAL A 102 30.47 15.38 -13.31
N PHE A 103 31.77 15.11 -13.34
CA PHE A 103 32.80 15.82 -14.07
C PHE A 103 33.55 14.85 -15.00
N LEU A 104 33.98 15.36 -16.15
CA LEU A 104 34.66 14.59 -17.19
C LEU A 104 35.86 15.36 -17.72
N ALA A 105 37.00 14.71 -17.92
CA ALA A 105 38.13 15.25 -18.66
C ALA A 105 38.51 14.29 -19.79
N LEU A 106 38.76 14.84 -20.97
CA LEU A 106 39.14 14.10 -22.18
C LEU A 106 40.62 14.35 -22.47
N SER A 107 41.39 13.27 -22.60
CA SER A 107 42.80 13.34 -22.98
C SER A 107 43.01 12.60 -24.30
N GLY A 108 43.45 13.36 -25.31
CA GLY A 108 43.84 12.82 -26.62
C GLY A 108 45.34 12.91 -26.84
N ASP A 109 45.80 12.39 -27.97
CA ASP A 109 47.21 12.42 -28.38
C ASP A 109 47.75 13.82 -28.67
N VAL A 110 46.88 14.77 -29.05
CA VAL A 110 47.29 16.15 -29.41
C VAL A 110 47.06 17.15 -28.29
N SER A 111 45.95 17.05 -27.56
CA SER A 111 45.60 18.01 -26.51
C SER A 111 44.64 17.41 -25.48
N GLU A 112 44.46 18.14 -24.37
CA GLU A 112 43.52 17.80 -23.30
C GLU A 112 42.41 18.84 -23.19
N SER A 113 41.19 18.40 -22.85
CA SER A 113 40.01 19.26 -22.82
C SER A 113 39.87 20.12 -21.56
N GLY A 114 40.62 19.80 -20.49
CA GLY A 114 40.32 20.27 -19.14
C GLY A 114 39.05 19.65 -18.56
N VAL A 115 38.64 20.12 -17.37
CA VAL A 115 37.50 19.58 -16.61
C VAL A 115 36.17 20.12 -17.14
N ILE A 116 35.30 19.20 -17.58
CA ILE A 116 33.97 19.48 -18.13
C ILE A 116 32.91 19.09 -17.08
N PRO A 117 32.20 20.04 -16.46
CA PRO A 117 31.10 19.74 -15.55
C PRO A 117 29.84 19.33 -16.35
N ILE A 118 29.47 18.05 -16.31
CA ILE A 118 28.34 17.52 -17.10
C ILE A 118 27.01 17.83 -16.40
N SER A 119 26.92 17.52 -15.11
CA SER A 119 25.73 17.69 -14.27
C SER A 119 25.31 19.17 -14.10
N THR A 120 26.26 20.05 -13.80
CA THR A 120 26.02 21.48 -13.55
C THR A 120 25.54 22.22 -14.80
N THR A 121 25.99 21.80 -15.98
CA THR A 121 25.70 22.49 -17.24
C THR A 121 24.44 21.94 -17.93
N THR A 122 24.14 20.65 -17.79
CA THR A 122 22.91 20.03 -18.31
C THR A 122 21.71 20.19 -17.38
N GLY A 123 21.94 20.38 -16.07
CA GLY A 123 20.92 20.22 -15.03
C GLY A 123 20.37 18.79 -14.95
N ALA A 124 20.98 17.83 -15.67
CA ALA A 124 20.47 16.48 -15.80
C ALA A 124 20.87 15.62 -14.59
N LYS A 125 19.89 14.88 -14.08
CA LYS A 125 20.11 13.85 -13.06
C LYS A 125 20.33 12.52 -13.76
N PHE A 126 21.44 11.85 -13.46
CA PHE A 126 21.78 10.54 -14.02
C PHE A 126 20.86 9.49 -13.42
N ASN A 127 19.81 9.10 -14.15
CA ASN A 127 18.83 8.13 -13.68
C ASN A 127 19.22 6.71 -14.09
N ARG A 128 18.69 5.71 -13.38
CA ARG A 128 18.90 4.29 -13.70
C ARG A 128 18.56 4.02 -15.17
N GLY A 129 19.49 3.39 -15.89
CA GLY A 129 19.32 3.01 -17.29
C GLY A 129 19.33 4.16 -18.30
N SER A 130 19.49 5.43 -17.88
CA SER A 130 19.46 6.57 -18.79
C SER A 130 20.72 6.67 -19.64
N SER A 131 20.55 7.11 -20.89
CA SER A 131 21.63 7.56 -21.77
C SER A 131 21.51 9.07 -21.89
N ILE A 132 22.60 9.79 -21.62
CA ILE A 132 22.65 11.25 -21.72
C ILE A 132 23.63 11.62 -22.83
N ASP A 133 23.13 12.31 -23.84
CA ASP A 133 23.91 12.75 -24.99
C ASP A 133 24.22 14.25 -24.82
N THR A 134 25.49 14.59 -24.68
CA THR A 134 25.96 15.97 -24.47
C THR A 134 26.95 16.34 -25.56
N THR A 135 26.78 17.51 -26.19
CA THR A 135 27.76 18.04 -27.14
C THR A 135 28.75 18.94 -26.41
N VAL A 136 30.03 18.65 -26.53
CA VAL A 136 31.14 19.40 -25.93
C VAL A 136 31.88 20.15 -27.03
N CYS A 137 31.94 21.47 -26.92
CA CYS A 137 32.69 22.34 -27.83
C CYS A 137 34.06 22.67 -27.22
N LEU A 138 35.13 22.37 -27.94
CA LEU A 138 36.51 22.59 -27.51
C LEU A 138 37.23 23.56 -28.48
N PRO A 139 38.11 24.43 -27.97
CA PRO A 139 38.89 25.37 -28.79
C PRO A 139 40.02 24.69 -29.57
N MET A 140 40.37 23.45 -29.21
CA MET A 140 41.48 22.68 -29.80
C MET A 140 41.00 21.28 -30.19
N ASN A 141 41.66 20.68 -31.19
CA ASN A 141 41.39 19.31 -31.61
C ASN A 141 42.13 18.33 -30.68
N LEU A 142 41.41 17.38 -30.10
CA LEU A 142 41.96 16.35 -29.22
C LEU A 142 42.71 15.24 -29.99
N GLY A 143 42.48 15.09 -31.30
CA GLY A 143 43.04 13.98 -32.09
C GLY A 143 42.43 12.62 -31.73
N SER A 144 43.24 11.57 -31.61
CA SER A 144 42.79 10.23 -31.18
C SER A 144 42.74 10.14 -29.66
N LEU A 145 41.56 9.81 -29.11
CA LEU A 145 41.36 9.76 -27.66
C LEU A 145 42.05 8.53 -27.04
N LEU A 146 42.91 8.77 -26.05
CA LEU A 146 43.67 7.73 -25.36
C LEU A 146 42.90 7.21 -24.14
N TYR A 147 42.50 8.13 -23.27
CA TYR A 147 41.74 7.83 -22.07
C TYR A 147 40.83 9.00 -21.66
N ILE A 148 39.84 8.69 -20.82
CA ILE A 148 38.97 9.67 -20.19
C ILE A 148 39.06 9.53 -18.68
N HIS A 149 38.96 10.65 -17.98
CA HIS A 149 38.87 10.68 -16.53
C HIS A 149 37.49 11.16 -16.11
N ILE A 150 36.75 10.34 -15.37
CA ILE A 150 35.36 10.65 -14.95
C ILE A 150 35.22 10.46 -13.44
N TRP A 151 34.61 11.43 -12.76
CA TRP A 151 34.44 11.40 -11.31
C TRP A 151 33.20 12.18 -10.85
N HIS A 152 32.82 11.99 -9.59
CA HIS A 152 31.71 12.73 -8.97
C HIS A 152 32.10 13.35 -7.62
N ASP A 153 31.43 14.43 -7.22
CA ASP A 153 31.69 15.14 -5.96
C ASP A 153 31.09 14.48 -4.70
N ASN A 154 30.38 13.36 -4.87
CA ASN A 154 29.72 12.60 -3.81
C ASN A 154 28.66 13.42 -3.03
N GLN A 155 28.14 14.50 -3.64
CA GLN A 155 27.08 15.32 -3.06
C GLN A 155 25.69 14.78 -3.42
N GLY A 156 24.67 15.16 -2.64
CA GLY A 156 23.28 14.75 -2.88
C GLY A 156 22.82 13.54 -2.05
N GLN A 157 21.61 13.05 -2.30
CA GLN A 157 20.95 12.05 -1.45
C GLN A 157 21.30 10.59 -1.79
N SER A 158 21.78 10.34 -3.02
CA SER A 158 22.21 9.04 -3.53
C SER A 158 23.38 9.24 -4.50
N PRO A 159 24.62 9.34 -3.98
CA PRO A 159 25.78 9.65 -4.82
C PRO A 159 26.34 8.44 -5.57
N ALA A 160 26.05 7.22 -5.12
CA ALA A 160 26.50 5.98 -5.76
C ALA A 160 26.03 5.91 -7.22
N TRP A 161 26.96 5.64 -8.13
CA TRP A 161 26.69 5.62 -9.57
C TRP A 161 27.17 4.33 -10.20
N PHE A 162 26.35 3.68 -11.04
CA PHE A 162 26.82 2.56 -11.85
C PHE A 162 26.97 3.01 -13.31
N LEU A 163 28.21 3.18 -13.75
CA LEU A 163 28.56 3.60 -15.11
C LEU A 163 28.72 2.37 -16.02
N ASP A 164 27.93 2.29 -17.10
CA ASP A 164 28.00 1.18 -18.07
C ASP A 164 29.08 1.47 -19.12
N ASP A 165 28.88 2.50 -19.95
CA ASP A 165 29.82 2.96 -20.97
C ASP A 165 29.72 4.46 -21.27
N VAL A 166 30.80 5.00 -21.81
CA VAL A 166 30.86 6.34 -22.39
C VAL A 166 31.26 6.21 -23.86
N THR A 167 30.48 6.76 -24.79
CA THR A 167 30.84 6.81 -26.21
C THR A 167 31.07 8.25 -26.64
N ILE A 168 32.17 8.50 -27.36
CA ILE A 168 32.54 9.83 -27.81
C ILE A 168 32.66 9.82 -29.32
N ARG A 169 31.93 10.71 -29.98
CA ARG A 169 31.92 10.85 -31.44
C ARG A 169 32.36 12.25 -31.83
N ASN A 170 33.37 12.35 -32.69
CA ASN A 170 33.76 13.62 -33.29
C ASN A 170 32.76 13.98 -34.40
N LEU A 171 32.10 15.14 -34.29
CA LEU A 171 31.07 15.56 -35.25
C LEU A 171 31.65 16.12 -36.56
N GLN A 172 32.92 16.52 -36.56
CA GLN A 172 33.63 17.01 -37.75
C GLN A 172 34.23 15.87 -38.59
N THR A 173 34.89 14.89 -37.94
CA THR A 173 35.61 13.80 -38.63
C THR A 173 34.83 12.49 -38.68
N GLY A 174 33.78 12.34 -37.87
CA GLY A 174 32.98 11.12 -37.78
C GLY A 174 33.60 9.98 -36.96
N GLY A 175 34.82 10.15 -36.43
CA GLY A 175 35.48 9.15 -35.58
C GLY A 175 34.72 8.87 -34.28
N GLN A 176 34.65 7.61 -33.85
CA GLN A 176 33.96 7.17 -32.64
C GLN A 176 34.89 6.33 -31.74
N TRP A 177 34.96 6.68 -30.47
CA TRP A 177 35.69 5.94 -29.43
C TRP A 177 34.71 5.50 -28.34
N ASN A 178 34.85 4.26 -27.87
CA ASN A 178 34.01 3.69 -26.81
C ASN A 178 34.87 3.39 -25.59
N PHE A 179 34.41 3.77 -24.40
CA PHE A 179 35.06 3.56 -23.12
C PHE A 179 34.15 2.70 -22.24
N VAL A 180 34.62 1.51 -21.85
CA VAL A 180 33.82 0.53 -21.09
C VAL A 180 34.20 0.58 -19.61
N CYS A 181 33.20 0.74 -18.73
CA CYS A 181 33.41 0.88 -17.28
C CYS A 181 32.86 -0.33 -16.49
N ASP A 182 31.56 -0.65 -16.70
CA ASP A 182 30.75 -1.70 -16.06
C ASP A 182 30.99 -1.89 -14.54
N ARG A 183 31.16 -0.78 -13.80
CA ARG A 183 31.45 -0.81 -12.36
C ARG A 183 30.73 0.31 -11.60
N TRP A 184 30.65 0.14 -10.28
CA TRP A 184 30.14 1.16 -9.37
C TRP A 184 31.24 2.19 -9.08
N ILE A 185 30.91 3.46 -9.24
CA ILE A 185 31.67 4.61 -8.76
C ILE A 185 30.92 5.08 -7.51
N ALA A 186 31.38 4.63 -6.34
CA ALA A 186 30.71 4.87 -5.07
C ALA A 186 31.69 4.69 -3.90
N VAL A 187 31.55 5.55 -2.88
CA VAL A 187 32.35 5.46 -1.64
C VAL A 187 32.05 4.19 -0.84
N GLU A 188 30.84 3.63 -0.98
CA GLU A 188 30.32 2.55 -0.14
C GLU A 188 30.69 1.13 -0.63
N ASN A 189 31.28 1.00 -1.82
CA ASN A 189 31.67 -0.30 -2.39
C ASN A 189 33.10 -0.68 -2.02
N GLU A 190 33.45 -1.96 -2.18
CA GLU A 190 34.74 -2.56 -1.78
C GLU A 190 35.99 -1.83 -2.33
N GLU A 191 35.87 -1.09 -3.44
CA GLU A 191 36.96 -0.31 -4.04
C GLU A 191 37.10 1.14 -3.51
N CYS A 192 36.12 1.68 -2.77
CA CYS A 192 36.11 3.03 -2.15
C CYS A 192 36.55 4.22 -3.05
N ARG A 193 36.35 4.17 -4.38
CA ARG A 193 36.80 5.21 -5.32
C ARG A 193 35.62 6.02 -5.89
N THR A 194 35.78 7.34 -5.99
CA THR A 194 34.80 8.29 -6.54
C THR A 194 35.16 8.80 -7.94
N ASP A 195 36.28 8.32 -8.47
CA ASP A 195 36.91 8.69 -9.73
C ASP A 195 37.44 7.44 -10.44
N VAL A 196 37.39 7.45 -11.78
CA VAL A 196 37.85 6.35 -12.64
C VAL A 196 38.47 6.90 -13.92
N ILE A 197 39.62 6.35 -14.31
CA ILE A 197 40.25 6.57 -15.61
C ILE A 197 39.93 5.39 -16.53
N LEU A 198 39.38 5.65 -17.71
CA LEU A 198 38.97 4.65 -18.70
C LEU A 198 39.75 4.84 -20.00
N TYR A 199 40.41 3.77 -20.46
CA TYR A 199 41.12 3.75 -21.74
C TYR A 199 40.18 3.41 -22.90
N ALA A 200 40.53 3.83 -24.12
CA ALA A 200 39.74 3.51 -25.31
C ALA A 200 39.67 1.99 -25.53
N ALA A 201 38.46 1.44 -25.60
CA ALA A 201 38.23 0.00 -25.63
C ALA A 201 38.57 -0.62 -26.99
N SER A 202 39.17 -1.82 -26.96
CA SER A 202 39.46 -2.62 -28.15
C SER A 202 38.20 -3.33 -28.70
N GLN A 203 38.19 -3.70 -29.99
CA GLN A 203 37.05 -4.39 -30.62
C GLN A 203 36.73 -5.76 -29.95
N ALA A 204 37.68 -6.36 -29.25
CA ALA A 204 37.49 -7.61 -28.52
C ALA A 204 36.76 -7.41 -27.17
N GLU A 205 37.01 -6.31 -26.46
CA GLU A 205 36.36 -5.97 -25.18
C GLU A 205 34.91 -5.50 -25.36
N LEU A 206 34.64 -4.80 -26.47
CA LEU A 206 33.29 -4.42 -26.89
C LEU A 206 32.38 -5.65 -27.13
N ASN A 207 32.97 -6.79 -27.51
CA ASN A 207 32.27 -8.03 -27.85
C ASN A 207 32.15 -9.03 -26.68
N ASN A 208 32.36 -8.62 -25.42
CA ASN A 208 32.24 -9.52 -24.27
C ASN A 208 30.81 -10.09 -24.12
N TYR A 209 30.66 -11.40 -24.35
CA TYR A 209 29.37 -12.10 -24.41
C TYR A 209 28.53 -12.01 -23.14
N THR A 210 29.15 -11.99 -21.95
CA THR A 210 28.41 -11.87 -20.68
C THR A 210 27.64 -10.54 -20.63
N ARG A 211 28.27 -9.48 -21.13
CA ARG A 211 27.68 -8.14 -21.20
C ARG A 211 26.59 -8.06 -22.26
N ILE A 212 26.83 -8.62 -23.45
CA ILE A 212 25.81 -8.68 -24.52
C ILE A 212 24.59 -9.48 -24.06
N PHE A 213 24.80 -10.63 -23.40
CA PHE A 213 23.72 -11.48 -22.90
C PHE A 213 22.90 -10.80 -21.80
N VAL A 214 23.53 -10.20 -20.79
CA VAL A 214 22.82 -9.48 -19.71
C VAL A 214 22.05 -8.28 -20.27
N LYS A 215 22.67 -7.51 -21.18
CA LYS A 215 22.03 -6.36 -21.82
C LYS A 215 20.85 -6.77 -22.70
N LYS A 216 21.00 -7.84 -23.49
CA LYS A 216 19.96 -8.37 -24.38
C LYS A 216 18.80 -8.99 -23.58
N THR A 217 19.11 -9.82 -22.58
CA THR A 217 18.09 -10.45 -21.71
C THR A 217 17.33 -9.40 -20.89
N SER A 218 18.01 -8.39 -20.36
CA SER A 218 17.37 -7.27 -19.66
C SER A 218 16.45 -6.48 -20.59
N ASN A 219 16.93 -6.09 -21.77
CA ASN A 219 16.11 -5.37 -22.74
C ASN A 219 14.92 -6.23 -23.24
N ASP A 220 15.10 -7.54 -23.45
CA ASP A 220 14.01 -8.42 -23.89
C ASP A 220 12.98 -8.66 -22.76
N LEU A 221 13.38 -8.63 -21.49
CA LEU A 221 12.46 -8.63 -20.33
C LEU A 221 11.69 -7.31 -20.19
N TYR A 222 12.38 -6.17 -20.27
CA TYR A 222 11.80 -4.84 -20.02
C TYR A 222 11.10 -4.20 -21.23
N ASP A 223 11.36 -4.67 -22.45
CA ASP A 223 10.72 -4.18 -23.68
C ASP A 223 9.89 -5.25 -24.40
N GLY A 224 10.22 -6.52 -24.22
CA GLY A 224 9.50 -7.66 -24.80
C GLY A 224 8.27 -8.07 -23.99
N HIS A 225 8.29 -7.94 -22.67
CA HIS A 225 7.18 -8.36 -21.83
C HIS A 225 6.21 -7.20 -21.52
N LEU A 226 5.02 -7.22 -22.16
CA LEU A 226 4.06 -6.12 -22.14
C LEU A 226 3.77 -5.57 -20.72
N TRP A 227 3.54 -6.46 -19.74
CA TRP A 227 3.23 -6.10 -18.35
C TRP A 227 4.40 -5.43 -17.59
N PHE A 228 5.58 -6.05 -17.53
CA PHE A 228 6.77 -5.45 -16.90
C PHE A 228 7.22 -4.16 -17.60
N SER A 229 7.01 -4.08 -18.91
CA SER A 229 7.36 -2.91 -19.71
C SER A 229 6.52 -1.67 -19.38
N VAL A 230 5.34 -1.81 -18.77
CA VAL A 230 4.56 -0.66 -18.24
C VAL A 230 5.33 -0.01 -17.09
N VAL A 231 5.81 -0.84 -16.14
CA VAL A 231 6.48 -0.39 -14.92
C VAL A 231 7.92 0.06 -15.20
N ALA A 232 8.64 -0.65 -16.06
CA ALA A 232 10.07 -0.47 -16.25
C ALA A 232 10.48 -0.39 -17.74
N LYS A 233 9.80 0.45 -18.54
CA LYS A 233 10.20 0.79 -19.91
C LYS A 233 11.68 1.23 -19.97
N PRO A 234 12.49 0.71 -20.90
CA PRO A 234 13.84 1.20 -21.13
C PRO A 234 13.81 2.54 -21.91
N PRO A 235 14.75 3.47 -21.63
CA PRO A 235 14.72 4.83 -22.21
C PRO A 235 14.97 4.87 -23.72
N THR A 236 15.52 3.81 -24.30
CA THR A 236 15.72 3.67 -25.74
C THR A 236 14.48 3.18 -26.50
N SER A 237 13.41 2.78 -25.80
CA SER A 237 12.21 2.24 -26.44
C SER A 237 11.26 3.36 -26.87
N SER A 238 10.88 3.34 -28.15
CA SER A 238 9.91 4.27 -28.74
C SER A 238 8.47 3.95 -28.34
N PHE A 239 8.17 2.73 -27.90
CA PHE A 239 6.85 2.34 -27.41
C PHE A 239 6.58 2.99 -26.03
N THR A 240 5.43 3.64 -25.83
CA THR A 240 5.13 4.40 -24.59
C THR A 240 4.52 3.53 -23.50
N ARG A 241 4.62 3.93 -22.23
CA ARG A 241 3.98 3.21 -21.10
C ARG A 241 2.45 3.28 -21.21
N VAL A 242 1.91 4.39 -21.70
CA VAL A 242 0.46 4.55 -21.94
C VAL A 242 -0.05 3.54 -22.98
N GLN A 243 0.64 3.40 -24.12
CA GLN A 243 0.25 2.42 -25.15
C GLN A 243 0.32 0.99 -24.62
N ARG A 244 1.38 0.64 -23.86
CA ARG A 244 1.52 -0.68 -23.22
C ARG A 244 0.40 -0.97 -22.23
N CYS A 245 0.03 0.01 -21.40
CA CYS A 245 -1.04 -0.13 -20.42
C CYS A 245 -2.39 -0.40 -21.09
N CYS A 246 -2.70 0.28 -22.20
CA CYS A 246 -3.92 0.04 -22.97
C CYS A 246 -3.92 -1.34 -23.64
N CYS A 247 -2.76 -1.79 -24.15
CA CYS A 247 -2.62 -3.14 -24.69
C CYS A 247 -2.80 -4.22 -23.60
N CYS A 248 -2.30 -3.99 -22.38
CA CYS A 248 -2.54 -4.89 -21.24
C CYS A 248 -4.03 -4.98 -20.87
N LEU A 249 -4.76 -3.86 -20.91
CA LEU A 249 -6.21 -3.86 -20.68
C LEU A 249 -6.95 -4.66 -21.74
N SER A 250 -6.62 -4.45 -23.03
CA SER A 250 -7.18 -5.23 -24.14
C SER A 250 -6.91 -6.73 -23.97
N LEU A 251 -5.67 -7.10 -23.60
CA LEU A 251 -5.31 -8.48 -23.35
C LEU A 251 -6.14 -9.08 -22.20
N LEU A 252 -6.28 -8.36 -21.08
CA LEU A 252 -7.04 -8.80 -19.91
C LEU A 252 -8.53 -8.99 -20.23
N PHE A 253 -9.18 -8.04 -20.90
CA PHE A 253 -10.59 -8.21 -21.24
C PHE A 253 -10.82 -9.32 -22.28
N CYS A 254 -9.92 -9.49 -23.25
CA CYS A 254 -10.01 -10.61 -24.19
C CYS A 254 -9.85 -11.96 -23.48
N THR A 255 -8.93 -12.09 -22.51
CA THR A 255 -8.79 -13.33 -21.73
C THR A 255 -10.00 -13.60 -20.83
N MET A 256 -10.63 -12.55 -20.29
CA MET A 256 -11.88 -12.66 -19.53
C MET A 256 -13.01 -13.19 -20.40
N VAL A 257 -13.21 -12.65 -21.61
CA VAL A 257 -14.23 -13.15 -22.55
C VAL A 257 -13.98 -14.60 -22.90
N THR A 258 -12.75 -14.98 -23.26
CA THR A 258 -12.46 -16.39 -23.59
C THR A 258 -12.63 -17.32 -22.39
N SER A 259 -12.34 -16.84 -21.18
CA SER A 259 -12.62 -17.60 -19.96
C SER A 259 -14.12 -17.79 -19.75
N CYS A 260 -14.94 -16.77 -19.99
CA CYS A 260 -16.40 -16.89 -19.89
C CYS A 260 -16.98 -17.85 -20.93
N MET A 261 -16.47 -17.74 -22.16
CA MET A 261 -16.87 -18.53 -23.32
C MET A 261 -16.77 -20.05 -23.06
N PHE A 262 -15.81 -20.48 -22.23
CA PHE A 262 -15.60 -21.90 -21.91
C PHE A 262 -15.86 -22.25 -20.44
N TYR A 263 -16.53 -21.38 -19.68
CA TYR A 263 -16.76 -21.62 -18.25
C TYR A 263 -17.86 -22.66 -18.01
N ASN A 264 -17.55 -23.65 -17.16
CA ASN A 264 -18.50 -24.61 -16.58
C ASN A 264 -19.48 -25.24 -17.60
N ILE A 265 -18.94 -25.82 -18.68
CA ILE A 265 -19.72 -26.42 -19.76
C ILE A 265 -20.48 -27.63 -19.21
N LYS A 266 -21.80 -27.48 -19.03
CA LYS A 266 -22.70 -28.52 -18.53
C LYS A 266 -22.75 -29.69 -19.52
N GLY A 267 -22.43 -30.88 -19.03
CA GLY A 267 -22.66 -32.15 -19.74
C GLY A 267 -21.44 -32.71 -20.46
N ALA A 268 -20.61 -33.47 -19.74
CA ALA A 268 -19.94 -34.70 -20.19
C ALA A 268 -19.08 -35.21 -19.03
N ALA A 269 -19.05 -36.52 -18.84
CA ALA A 269 -18.41 -37.21 -17.73
C ALA A 269 -16.90 -36.91 -17.61
N ASP A 270 -16.44 -37.15 -16.39
CA ASP A 270 -15.13 -36.93 -15.77
C ASP A 270 -13.96 -37.71 -16.43
N ASP A 271 -13.85 -37.70 -17.76
CA ASP A 271 -12.85 -38.51 -18.45
C ASP A 271 -11.50 -37.79 -18.56
N SER A 272 -10.51 -38.39 -17.89
CA SER A 272 -9.05 -38.13 -17.92
C SER A 272 -8.53 -36.91 -17.13
N ILE A 273 -8.67 -36.97 -15.80
CA ILE A 273 -7.88 -36.15 -14.87
C ILE A 273 -6.46 -36.73 -14.78
N ILE A 274 -5.45 -35.98 -15.23
CA ILE A 274 -4.04 -36.32 -15.04
C ILE A 274 -3.59 -35.66 -13.74
N MET A 275 -3.26 -36.49 -12.74
CA MET A 275 -2.74 -36.04 -11.46
C MET A 275 -1.23 -35.83 -11.55
N ILE A 276 -0.77 -34.58 -11.56
CA ILE A 276 0.66 -34.25 -11.43
C ILE A 276 0.84 -33.56 -10.07
N GLY A 277 1.09 -34.36 -9.04
CA GLY A 277 1.22 -33.86 -7.66
C GLY A 277 -0.08 -33.21 -7.14
N PRO A 278 -0.02 -32.07 -6.44
CA PRO A 278 -1.21 -31.41 -5.87
C PRO A 278 -2.12 -30.76 -6.93
N ILE A 279 -1.74 -30.77 -8.21
CA ILE A 279 -2.49 -30.14 -9.30
C ILE A 279 -3.27 -31.22 -10.06
N LYS A 280 -4.60 -31.08 -10.07
CA LYS A 280 -5.50 -31.89 -10.89
C LYS A 280 -5.64 -31.19 -12.24
N LEU A 281 -5.07 -31.73 -13.31
CA LEU A 281 -5.20 -31.15 -14.66
C LEU A 281 -6.11 -32.03 -15.52
N SER A 282 -7.23 -31.48 -15.97
CA SER A 282 -8.05 -32.15 -17.01
C SER A 282 -7.45 -31.89 -18.39
N LEU A 283 -7.37 -32.92 -19.25
CA LEU A 283 -6.99 -32.73 -20.67
C LEU A 283 -7.86 -31.68 -21.36
N ARG A 284 -9.13 -31.57 -20.96
CA ARG A 284 -10.07 -30.59 -21.48
C ARG A 284 -9.70 -29.16 -21.08
N GLU A 285 -9.22 -28.94 -19.86
CA GLU A 285 -8.76 -27.63 -19.39
C GLU A 285 -7.51 -27.16 -20.15
N ILE A 286 -6.61 -28.10 -20.48
CA ILE A 286 -5.43 -27.82 -21.32
C ILE A 286 -5.86 -27.41 -22.72
N VAL A 287 -6.82 -28.11 -23.32
CA VAL A 287 -7.39 -27.78 -24.64
C VAL A 287 -8.08 -26.41 -24.62
N ILE A 288 -8.90 -26.13 -23.59
CA ILE A 288 -9.55 -24.82 -23.42
C ILE A 288 -8.50 -23.71 -23.28
N GLY A 289 -7.42 -23.95 -22.53
CA GLY A 289 -6.30 -23.02 -22.40
C GLY A 289 -5.60 -22.75 -23.74
N ALA A 290 -5.36 -23.80 -24.54
CA ALA A 290 -4.74 -23.68 -25.86
C ALA A 290 -5.65 -22.92 -26.85
N GLN A 291 -6.94 -23.24 -26.89
CA GLN A 291 -7.93 -22.54 -27.73
C GLN A 291 -8.07 -21.07 -27.36
N SER A 292 -8.15 -20.77 -26.06
CA SER A 292 -8.21 -19.39 -25.56
C SER A 292 -6.96 -18.60 -25.97
N GLY A 293 -5.78 -19.22 -25.90
CA GLY A 293 -4.53 -18.62 -26.38
C GLY A 293 -4.54 -18.31 -27.88
N ILE A 294 -5.06 -19.22 -28.72
CA ILE A 294 -5.17 -19.04 -30.17
C ILE A 294 -6.14 -17.90 -30.54
N ILE A 295 -7.21 -17.71 -29.76
CA ILE A 295 -8.18 -16.62 -29.99
C ILE A 295 -7.58 -15.26 -29.60
N VAL A 296 -6.92 -15.19 -28.44
CA VAL A 296 -6.45 -13.92 -27.86
C VAL A 296 -5.14 -13.42 -28.51
N PHE A 297 -4.25 -14.31 -28.92
CA PHE A 297 -2.91 -13.97 -29.39
C PHE A 297 -2.88 -13.14 -30.70
N PRO A 298 -3.56 -13.52 -31.80
CA PRO A 298 -3.44 -12.82 -33.08
C PRO A 298 -3.91 -11.36 -32.99
N MET A 299 -5.00 -11.11 -32.28
CA MET A 299 -5.57 -9.78 -32.15
C MET A 299 -4.64 -8.85 -31.36
N ASN A 300 -4.15 -9.31 -30.20
CA ASN A 300 -3.26 -8.50 -29.37
C ASN A 300 -1.86 -8.34 -29.98
N PHE A 301 -1.35 -9.37 -30.66
CA PHE A 301 -0.10 -9.26 -31.43
C PHE A 301 -0.21 -8.20 -32.54
N PHE A 302 -1.33 -8.17 -33.26
CA PHE A 302 -1.56 -7.20 -34.33
C PHE A 302 -1.63 -5.75 -33.81
N ILE A 303 -2.30 -5.52 -32.67
CA ILE A 303 -2.34 -4.20 -32.02
C ILE A 303 -0.93 -3.72 -31.65
N VAL A 304 -0.12 -4.58 -31.02
CA VAL A 304 1.27 -4.26 -30.63
C VAL A 304 2.14 -4.01 -31.86
N PHE A 305 1.96 -4.80 -32.92
CA PHE A 305 2.67 -4.63 -34.19
C PHE A 305 2.39 -3.27 -34.84
N LEU A 306 1.11 -2.84 -34.88
CA LEU A 306 0.73 -1.53 -35.42
C LEU A 306 1.35 -0.38 -34.62
N PHE A 307 1.33 -0.45 -33.29
CA PHE A 307 1.96 0.58 -32.45
C PHE A 307 3.47 0.67 -32.68
N ARG A 308 4.19 -0.45 -32.71
CA ARG A 308 5.64 -0.48 -32.98
C ARG A 308 5.98 0.13 -34.35
N LYS A 309 5.26 -0.29 -35.39
CA LYS A 309 5.47 0.21 -36.77
C LYS A 309 5.13 1.69 -36.93
N SER A 310 4.12 2.19 -36.20
CA SER A 310 3.77 3.62 -36.21
C SER A 310 4.88 4.51 -35.65
N MET A 311 5.66 4.01 -34.67
CA MET A 311 6.75 4.76 -34.05
C MET A 311 8.03 4.73 -34.88
N GLU A 312 8.38 3.59 -35.49
CA GLU A 312 9.51 3.50 -36.43
C GLU A 312 9.37 4.48 -37.61
N ALA A 313 8.14 4.68 -38.10
CA ALA A 313 7.85 5.66 -39.14
C ALA A 313 8.04 7.11 -38.67
N ARG A 314 7.81 7.39 -37.39
CA ARG A 314 7.95 8.73 -36.77
C ARG A 314 9.41 9.06 -36.45
N GLU A 315 10.20 8.08 -36.00
CA GLU A 315 11.62 8.26 -35.68
C GLU A 315 12.47 8.60 -36.92
N LYS A 316 12.22 7.92 -38.05
CA LYS A 316 12.87 8.20 -39.35
C LYS A 316 12.60 9.61 -39.90
N LEU A 317 11.58 10.31 -39.41
CA LEU A 317 11.23 11.68 -39.81
C LEU A 317 11.91 12.76 -38.94
N ASP A 318 12.33 12.42 -37.72
CA ASP A 318 12.90 13.36 -36.74
C ASP A 318 14.42 13.58 -36.90
N GLU A 319 15.14 12.63 -37.50
CA GLU A 319 16.61 12.61 -37.61
C GLU A 319 17.23 13.82 -38.37
N PRO A 320 16.66 14.32 -39.50
CA PRO A 320 17.23 15.49 -40.19
C PRO A 320 16.59 16.86 -39.80
N SER A 321 15.45 16.86 -39.09
CA SER A 321 14.67 18.07 -38.81
C SER A 321 14.93 18.68 -37.43
N LYS A 322 15.32 17.87 -36.43
CA LYS A 322 15.69 18.35 -35.08
C LYS A 322 17.02 19.10 -35.04
N LEU A 323 17.97 18.73 -35.90
CA LEU A 323 19.27 19.41 -36.04
C LEU A 323 19.11 20.81 -36.69
N THR A 324 18.27 20.92 -37.72
CA THR A 324 18.03 22.16 -38.48
C THR A 324 17.14 23.18 -37.74
N LYS A 325 16.21 22.74 -36.88
CA LYS A 325 15.38 23.65 -36.08
C LYS A 325 16.10 24.25 -34.87
N LYS A 326 17.08 23.55 -34.28
CA LYS A 326 17.84 24.03 -33.10
C LYS A 326 18.97 25.01 -33.45
N LEU A 327 19.42 25.05 -34.71
CA LEU A 327 20.36 26.05 -35.23
C LEU A 327 19.71 27.41 -35.55
N ARG A 328 18.38 27.54 -35.43
CA ARG A 328 17.63 28.75 -35.83
C ARG A 328 17.50 29.82 -34.74
N ALA A 329 18.07 29.63 -33.56
CA ALA A 329 17.96 30.56 -32.44
C ALA A 329 19.35 31.00 -31.96
N GLY A 330 20.00 31.89 -32.73
CA GLY A 330 21.27 32.50 -32.37
C GLY A 330 21.89 33.26 -33.55
N LYS A 331 22.60 34.35 -33.26
CA LYS A 331 23.18 35.34 -34.20
C LYS A 331 24.33 34.82 -35.11
N PHE A 332 24.24 33.60 -35.64
CA PHE A 332 25.28 33.00 -36.49
C PHE A 332 24.68 32.24 -37.69
N ALA A 333 23.75 32.88 -38.40
CA ALA A 333 23.05 32.28 -39.55
C ALA A 333 23.72 32.54 -40.92
N PHE A 334 24.92 33.14 -40.99
CA PHE A 334 25.42 33.67 -42.27
C PHE A 334 26.26 32.69 -43.12
N PHE A 335 26.74 31.56 -42.57
CA PHE A 335 27.74 30.73 -43.27
C PHE A 335 27.27 29.37 -43.80
N TYR A 336 25.98 29.01 -43.67
CA TYR A 336 25.49 27.66 -44.02
C TYR A 336 24.46 27.62 -45.16
N ASN A 337 24.14 28.76 -45.78
CA ASN A 337 23.09 28.85 -46.80
C ASN A 337 23.52 28.41 -48.22
N GLU A 338 24.80 28.12 -48.47
CA GLU A 338 25.27 27.85 -49.84
C GLU A 338 25.18 26.39 -50.31
N CYS A 339 24.74 25.44 -49.46
CA CYS A 339 24.70 24.02 -49.83
C CYS A 339 23.30 23.38 -49.94
N PHE A 340 22.20 24.16 -49.94
CA PHE A 340 20.86 23.57 -49.97
C PHE A 340 19.87 24.24 -50.94
N GLU A 341 20.34 24.58 -52.14
CA GLU A 341 19.47 24.73 -53.30
C GLU A 341 19.55 23.48 -54.19
N SER A 342 18.75 22.47 -53.86
CA SER A 342 18.45 21.38 -54.79
C SER A 342 17.13 20.66 -54.43
N ASN A 343 16.14 20.90 -55.29
CA ASN A 343 15.05 20.01 -55.72
C ASN A 343 13.82 19.71 -54.82
N GLY A 344 12.66 20.17 -55.30
CA GLY A 344 11.31 19.97 -54.73
C GLY A 344 10.74 18.54 -54.76
N ALA A 345 11.45 17.55 -55.31
CA ALA A 345 11.03 16.15 -55.30
C ALA A 345 11.10 15.51 -53.90
N SER A 346 12.07 15.91 -53.07
CA SER A 346 12.26 15.38 -51.72
C SER A 346 11.14 15.80 -50.73
N ARG A 347 10.52 16.98 -50.95
CA ARG A 347 9.37 17.45 -50.15
C ARG A 347 8.09 16.63 -50.32
N ARG A 348 7.82 16.05 -51.50
CA ARG A 348 6.63 15.21 -51.72
C ARG A 348 6.78 13.82 -51.08
N MET A 349 7.98 13.25 -51.11
CA MET A 349 8.26 11.92 -50.54
C MET A 349 8.16 11.93 -49.01
N CYS A 350 8.65 12.99 -48.35
CA CYS A 350 8.48 13.18 -46.91
C CYS A 350 7.01 13.36 -46.49
N ARG A 351 6.17 14.03 -47.30
CA ARG A 351 4.73 14.24 -47.01
C ARG A 351 3.89 12.95 -47.06
N SER A 352 4.23 12.04 -47.97
CA SER A 352 3.57 10.72 -48.12
C SER A 352 3.89 9.76 -46.96
N GLY A 353 5.12 9.80 -46.42
CA GLY A 353 5.53 9.02 -45.25
C GLY A 353 4.85 9.47 -43.94
N VAL A 354 4.69 10.79 -43.75
CA VAL A 354 4.01 11.38 -42.57
C VAL A 354 2.54 10.95 -42.49
N PHE A 355 1.83 10.94 -43.62
CA PHE A 355 0.42 10.55 -43.67
C PHE A 355 0.23 9.06 -43.32
N LYS A 356 1.08 8.16 -43.83
CA LYS A 356 1.01 6.72 -43.52
C LYS A 356 1.30 6.42 -42.04
N GLY A 357 2.24 7.12 -41.41
CA GLY A 357 2.55 6.94 -39.98
C GLY A 357 1.43 7.40 -39.04
N GLN A 358 0.78 8.52 -39.35
CA GLN A 358 -0.35 9.03 -38.55
C GLN A 358 -1.59 8.14 -38.66
N VAL A 359 -1.90 7.63 -39.84
CA VAL A 359 -3.04 6.71 -40.04
C VAL A 359 -2.86 5.41 -39.25
N LEU A 360 -1.64 4.83 -39.26
CA LEU A 360 -1.33 3.63 -38.47
C LEU A 360 -1.49 3.86 -36.95
N TYR A 361 -1.14 5.04 -36.47
CA TYR A 361 -1.29 5.42 -35.06
C TYR A 361 -2.77 5.49 -34.64
N PHE A 362 -3.62 6.16 -35.41
CA PHE A 362 -5.05 6.26 -35.10
C PHE A 362 -5.74 4.89 -35.22
N LEU A 363 -5.37 4.09 -36.21
CA LEU A 363 -5.89 2.73 -36.40
C LEU A 363 -5.56 1.82 -35.20
N ALA A 364 -4.33 1.89 -34.68
CA ALA A 364 -3.92 1.10 -33.51
C ALA A 364 -4.75 1.46 -32.26
N TRP A 365 -4.97 2.76 -32.03
CA TRP A 365 -5.81 3.23 -30.92
C TRP A 365 -7.27 2.83 -31.06
N PHE A 366 -7.85 2.98 -32.26
CA PHE A 366 -9.22 2.57 -32.53
C PHE A 366 -9.41 1.07 -32.26
N LEU A 367 -8.53 0.21 -32.79
CA LEU A 367 -8.61 -1.23 -32.57
C LEU A 367 -8.49 -1.60 -31.10
N CYS A 368 -7.55 -1.00 -30.36
CA CYS A 368 -7.34 -1.28 -28.95
C CYS A 368 -8.53 -0.89 -28.05
N ILE A 369 -9.16 0.26 -28.33
CA ILE A 369 -10.35 0.71 -27.60
C ILE A 369 -11.56 -0.15 -27.97
N ALA A 370 -11.76 -0.42 -29.27
CA ALA A 370 -12.87 -1.21 -29.76
C ALA A 370 -12.83 -2.65 -29.21
N THR A 371 -11.66 -3.30 -29.19
CA THR A 371 -11.51 -4.64 -28.60
C THR A 371 -11.78 -4.64 -27.10
N SER A 372 -11.23 -3.68 -26.37
CA SER A 372 -11.43 -3.59 -24.92
C SER A 372 -12.91 -3.37 -24.57
N PHE A 373 -13.59 -2.49 -25.31
CA PHE A 373 -15.01 -2.20 -25.11
C PHE A 373 -15.91 -3.39 -25.48
N ALA A 374 -15.71 -3.97 -26.66
CA ALA A 374 -16.49 -5.13 -27.09
C ALA A 374 -16.31 -6.31 -26.12
N SER A 375 -15.09 -6.56 -25.67
CA SER A 375 -14.82 -7.63 -24.71
C SER A 375 -15.49 -7.40 -23.36
N ALA A 376 -15.42 -6.17 -22.82
CA ALA A 376 -16.08 -5.84 -21.56
C ALA A 376 -17.60 -6.03 -21.64
N VAL A 377 -18.24 -5.60 -22.73
CA VAL A 377 -19.68 -5.78 -22.95
C VAL A 377 -20.03 -7.26 -22.98
N VAL A 378 -19.29 -8.08 -23.74
CA VAL A 378 -19.55 -9.52 -23.86
C VAL A 378 -19.35 -10.25 -22.52
N THR A 379 -18.33 -9.90 -21.74
CA THR A 379 -18.13 -10.46 -20.39
C THR A 379 -19.32 -10.12 -19.48
N ILE A 380 -19.84 -8.89 -19.53
CA ILE A 380 -21.04 -8.51 -18.77
C ILE A 380 -22.26 -9.32 -19.24
N MET A 381 -22.43 -9.53 -20.54
CA MET A 381 -23.53 -10.36 -21.05
C MET A 381 -23.47 -11.81 -20.55
N TYR A 382 -22.29 -12.43 -20.53
CA TYR A 382 -22.12 -13.75 -19.93
C TYR A 382 -22.46 -13.76 -18.43
N SER A 383 -22.07 -12.71 -17.71
CA SER A 383 -22.35 -12.60 -16.28
C SER A 383 -23.84 -12.45 -15.95
N LEU A 384 -24.59 -11.75 -16.80
CA LEU A 384 -26.04 -11.57 -16.65
C LEU A 384 -26.81 -12.85 -16.99
N MET A 385 -26.26 -13.69 -17.87
CA MET A 385 -26.83 -15.00 -18.18
C MET A 385 -26.63 -16.01 -17.03
N TRP A 386 -25.57 -15.83 -16.23
CA TRP A 386 -25.33 -16.62 -15.03
C TRP A 386 -26.08 -16.03 -13.82
N LYS A 387 -26.46 -16.89 -12.86
CA LYS A 387 -26.95 -16.44 -11.55
C LYS A 387 -25.77 -15.98 -10.68
N ALA A 388 -26.03 -15.12 -9.68
CA ALA A 388 -25.03 -14.54 -8.78
C ALA A 388 -23.95 -15.53 -8.29
N ASP A 389 -24.36 -16.70 -7.80
CA ASP A 389 -23.45 -17.71 -7.23
C ASP A 389 -22.43 -18.26 -8.25
N ILE A 390 -22.83 -18.39 -9.52
CA ILE A 390 -21.97 -18.93 -10.59
C ILE A 390 -21.00 -17.85 -11.04
N SER A 391 -21.50 -16.62 -11.20
CA SER A 391 -20.71 -15.42 -11.51
C SER A 391 -19.63 -15.17 -10.46
N GLU A 392 -19.96 -15.34 -9.18
CA GLU A 392 -19.01 -15.21 -8.09
C GLU A 392 -17.90 -16.27 -8.17
N LYS A 393 -18.26 -17.55 -8.30
CA LYS A 393 -17.30 -18.65 -8.44
C LYS A 393 -16.38 -18.50 -9.65
N TRP A 394 -16.91 -18.05 -10.79
CA TRP A 394 -16.10 -17.79 -11.98
C TRP A 394 -15.08 -16.69 -11.73
N CYS A 395 -15.55 -15.55 -11.22
CA CYS A 395 -14.72 -14.37 -10.98
C CYS A 395 -13.51 -14.73 -10.10
N VAL A 396 -13.76 -15.48 -9.05
CA VAL A 396 -12.76 -16.04 -8.14
C VAL A 396 -11.73 -16.91 -8.87
N SER A 397 -12.20 -17.89 -9.65
CA SER A 397 -11.32 -18.81 -10.38
C SER A 397 -10.45 -18.07 -11.40
N PHE A 398 -11.02 -17.10 -12.12
CA PHE A 398 -10.32 -16.31 -13.11
C PHE A 398 -9.20 -15.46 -12.50
N PHE A 399 -9.49 -14.72 -11.43
CA PHE A 399 -8.48 -13.84 -10.82
C PHE A 399 -7.34 -14.61 -10.17
N LEU A 400 -7.61 -15.77 -9.56
CA LEU A 400 -6.55 -16.65 -9.04
C LEU A 400 -5.63 -17.13 -10.17
N SER A 401 -6.19 -17.65 -11.26
CA SER A 401 -5.41 -18.11 -12.41
C SER A 401 -4.65 -16.97 -13.10
N PHE A 402 -5.25 -15.78 -13.19
CA PHE A 402 -4.61 -14.61 -13.78
C PHE A 402 -3.40 -14.14 -12.94
N ILE A 403 -3.53 -14.10 -11.61
CA ILE A 403 -2.41 -13.72 -10.72
C ILE A 403 -1.28 -14.75 -10.80
N GLU A 404 -1.62 -16.03 -10.80
CA GLU A 404 -0.64 -17.11 -10.97
C GLU A 404 0.12 -16.99 -12.30
N ASP A 405 -0.57 -16.77 -13.42
CA ASP A 405 0.09 -16.65 -14.72
C ASP A 405 0.95 -15.37 -14.83
N ALA A 406 0.41 -14.22 -14.42
CA ALA A 406 1.09 -12.92 -14.55
C ALA A 406 2.34 -12.79 -13.66
N PHE A 407 2.31 -13.35 -12.43
CA PHE A 407 3.39 -13.14 -11.45
C PHE A 407 4.29 -14.36 -11.24
N LEU A 408 3.84 -15.58 -11.53
CA LEU A 408 4.64 -16.80 -11.33
C LEU A 408 5.08 -17.41 -12.66
N ILE A 409 4.14 -17.78 -13.54
CA ILE A 409 4.44 -18.59 -14.73
C ILE A 409 5.20 -17.78 -15.79
N GLN A 410 4.80 -16.54 -16.04
CA GLN A 410 5.42 -15.70 -17.07
C GLN A 410 6.91 -15.39 -16.79
N PRO A 411 7.34 -14.97 -15.58
CA PRO A 411 8.76 -14.81 -15.26
C PRO A 411 9.59 -16.10 -15.38
N ILE A 412 9.03 -17.25 -14.98
CA ILE A 412 9.69 -18.56 -15.09
C ILE A 412 9.94 -18.92 -16.56
N LYS A 413 8.97 -18.69 -17.44
CA LYS A 413 9.12 -18.92 -18.88
C LYS A 413 10.27 -18.11 -19.49
N VAL A 414 10.41 -16.84 -19.10
CA VAL A 414 11.50 -15.99 -19.61
C VAL A 414 12.86 -16.43 -19.05
N ALA A 415 12.92 -16.84 -17.78
CA ALA A 415 14.13 -17.39 -17.18
C ALA A 415 14.59 -18.69 -17.87
N LEU A 416 13.65 -19.58 -18.23
CA LEU A 416 13.93 -20.82 -18.97
C LEU A 416 14.43 -20.54 -20.40
N LEU A 417 13.84 -19.59 -21.13
CA LEU A 417 14.30 -19.19 -22.46
C LEU A 417 15.72 -18.60 -22.40
N ALA A 418 15.99 -17.75 -21.41
CA ALA A 418 17.32 -17.19 -21.18
C ALA A 418 18.35 -18.27 -20.81
N ALA A 419 17.95 -19.27 -20.01
CA ALA A 419 18.80 -20.41 -19.66
C ALA A 419 19.09 -21.30 -20.88
N LEU A 420 18.10 -21.56 -21.75
CA LEU A 420 18.28 -22.29 -23.01
C LEU A 420 19.22 -21.56 -23.97
N LEU A 421 19.07 -20.25 -24.15
CA LEU A 421 19.99 -19.42 -24.94
C LEU A 421 21.41 -19.45 -24.36
N ALA A 422 21.55 -19.36 -23.03
CA ALA A 422 22.84 -19.48 -22.36
C ALA A 422 23.48 -20.86 -22.56
N PHE A 423 22.67 -21.94 -22.56
CA PHE A 423 23.13 -23.31 -22.78
C PHE A 423 23.64 -23.53 -24.22
N VAL A 424 22.85 -23.16 -25.23
CA VAL A 424 23.20 -23.27 -26.65
C VAL A 424 24.49 -22.50 -26.97
N ILE A 425 24.69 -21.33 -26.36
CA ILE A 425 25.89 -20.51 -26.56
C ILE A 425 27.09 -21.08 -25.78
N LYS A 426 26.89 -21.66 -24.59
CA LYS A 426 27.96 -22.33 -23.82
C LYS A 426 28.57 -23.52 -24.59
N GLU A 427 27.77 -24.22 -25.38
CA GLU A 427 28.22 -25.34 -26.21
C GLU A 427 29.18 -24.88 -27.34
N THR A 428 28.96 -23.68 -27.90
CA THR A 428 29.90 -23.06 -28.86
C THR A 428 31.23 -22.63 -28.21
N LYS A 429 31.22 -22.30 -26.90
CA LYS A 429 32.42 -21.92 -26.14
C LYS A 429 33.31 -23.12 -25.83
N LYS A 430 32.74 -24.31 -25.60
CA LYS A 430 33.50 -25.57 -25.47
C LYS A 430 34.29 -25.87 -26.76
N ARG A 431 33.73 -25.49 -27.92
CA ARG A 431 34.37 -25.65 -29.24
C ARG A 431 35.49 -24.64 -29.52
N LYS A 432 35.44 -23.43 -28.95
CA LYS A 432 36.50 -22.40 -29.09
C LYS A 432 37.58 -22.49 -28.02
N LYS A 433 37.26 -22.90 -26.78
CA LYS A 433 38.22 -23.00 -25.68
C LYS A 433 39.35 -23.99 -25.98
N ASN A 434 39.05 -25.09 -26.67
CA ASN A 434 40.06 -26.07 -27.11
C ASN A 434 41.10 -25.49 -28.09
N ASN A 435 40.82 -24.37 -28.77
CA ASN A 435 41.76 -23.77 -29.74
C ASN A 435 42.68 -22.70 -29.12
N TYR A 436 42.43 -22.26 -27.88
CA TYR A 436 43.18 -21.15 -27.26
C TYR A 436 44.09 -21.58 -26.09
N GLU A 437 43.90 -22.79 -25.54
CA GLU A 437 44.75 -23.32 -24.45
C GLU A 437 46.16 -23.78 -24.93
N THR A 438 46.47 -23.70 -26.23
CA THR A 438 47.77 -24.10 -26.80
C THR A 438 48.82 -22.98 -26.90
N LEU A 439 48.54 -21.74 -26.45
CA LEU A 439 49.37 -20.57 -26.79
C LEU A 439 49.82 -19.69 -25.60
N ARG A 440 49.59 -20.08 -24.34
CA ARG A 440 49.88 -19.17 -23.21
C ARG A 440 50.41 -19.86 -21.96
N ASN A 441 51.55 -20.54 -22.08
CA ASN A 441 52.44 -20.81 -20.95
C ASN A 441 53.82 -20.22 -21.27
N GLY A 442 54.22 -19.18 -20.54
CA GLY A 442 55.48 -18.46 -20.68
C GLY A 442 55.60 -17.37 -19.61
N ASP A 443 56.23 -17.76 -18.50
CA ASP A 443 57.17 -17.05 -17.63
C ASP A 443 56.76 -15.89 -16.67
N THR A 444 56.95 -16.22 -15.38
CA THR A 444 57.74 -15.56 -14.30
C THR A 444 57.21 -14.36 -13.51
N ASP A 445 56.77 -14.68 -12.29
CA ASP A 445 57.19 -14.29 -10.92
C ASP A 445 58.26 -13.19 -10.61
N ASN A 446 58.04 -12.64 -9.40
CA ASN A 446 58.95 -12.02 -8.39
C ASN A 446 59.18 -10.48 -8.43
N PHE A 447 58.93 -9.77 -7.32
CA PHE A 447 59.90 -9.56 -6.23
C PHE A 447 59.31 -8.70 -5.07
N LEU A 448 59.92 -8.85 -3.89
CA LEU A 448 59.53 -8.50 -2.52
C LEU A 448 59.83 -7.05 -2.07
N ASP A 449 58.96 -6.56 -1.17
CA ASP A 449 59.16 -6.05 0.20
C ASP A 449 60.17 -4.93 0.61
N ASP A 450 59.68 -4.15 1.58
CA ASP A 450 60.31 -3.40 2.70
C ASP A 450 61.28 -2.20 2.52
N THR A 451 60.98 -1.08 3.19
CA THR A 451 61.75 -0.47 4.32
C THR A 451 61.23 0.92 4.78
N SER A 452 61.66 1.31 5.99
CA SER A 452 61.10 2.23 6.97
C SER A 452 61.72 3.65 7.06
N GLU A 453 60.93 4.56 7.67
CA GLU A 453 61.22 5.76 8.50
C GLU A 453 62.43 6.70 8.25
N LYS A 454 62.15 8.03 8.15
CA LYS A 454 62.40 9.06 9.19
C LYS A 454 62.07 10.47 8.69
N GLY A 455 61.58 11.32 9.59
CA GLY A 455 61.04 12.65 9.29
C GLY A 455 62.02 13.83 9.37
N SER A 456 61.54 15.00 8.94
CA SER A 456 61.82 16.32 9.50
C SER A 456 60.76 17.30 9.01
N GLU A 457 60.15 18.05 9.93
CA GLU A 457 59.26 19.17 9.65
C GLU A 457 60.10 20.42 9.38
N GLU A 458 59.78 21.17 8.34
CA GLU A 458 59.95 22.62 8.36
C GLU A 458 58.96 23.31 7.40
N SER A 459 58.71 24.58 7.71
CA SER A 459 57.43 25.27 7.59
C SER A 459 57.17 26.02 6.27
N ALA A 460 55.88 26.18 6.00
CA ALA A 460 55.19 27.40 5.53
C ALA A 460 54.90 27.63 4.02
N LYS A 461 53.60 27.91 3.80
CA LYS A 461 52.93 28.79 2.81
C LYS A 461 52.35 28.19 1.50
N VAL A 462 51.01 28.10 1.55
CA VAL A 462 50.03 28.66 0.58
C VAL A 462 49.64 27.83 -0.67
N THR A 463 48.31 27.63 -0.74
CA THR A 463 47.39 27.32 -1.86
C THR A 463 47.17 25.89 -2.37
N ASN A 464 45.86 25.63 -2.55
CA ASN A 464 45.14 24.63 -3.34
C ASN A 464 44.74 23.27 -2.72
N GLU A 465 43.57 22.82 -3.21
CA GLU A 465 43.02 21.45 -3.27
C GLU A 465 41.90 21.05 -2.29
N ARG A 466 40.72 20.81 -2.90
CA ARG A 466 39.54 20.19 -2.29
C ARG A 466 39.74 18.67 -2.28
N ARG A 467 39.91 18.08 -1.09
CA ARG A 467 39.98 16.63 -0.82
C ARG A 467 38.82 16.16 0.10
N PRO A 468 38.46 14.86 0.10
CA PRO A 468 37.38 14.32 0.93
C PRO A 468 37.76 14.19 2.43
N PRO A 469 36.75 14.13 3.33
CA PRO A 469 36.93 14.38 4.77
C PRO A 469 37.45 13.18 5.59
N ASN A 470 38.12 13.51 6.70
CA ASN A 470 38.96 12.65 7.55
C ASN A 470 38.19 11.84 8.63
N ARG A 471 38.70 10.64 8.95
CA ARG A 471 38.07 9.55 9.73
C ARG A 471 38.09 9.75 11.27
N ASN A 472 38.83 10.74 11.78
CA ASN A 472 39.09 10.92 13.22
C ASN A 472 38.07 11.78 13.98
N PHE A 473 37.08 12.36 13.29
CA PHE A 473 35.97 13.09 13.94
C PHE A 473 34.86 12.16 14.47
N LEU A 474 34.78 10.93 13.93
CA LEU A 474 33.76 9.93 14.27
C LEU A 474 34.09 9.08 15.50
N GLU A 475 35.33 9.10 15.98
CA GLU A 475 35.74 8.38 17.20
C GLU A 475 35.54 9.23 18.47
N ASN A 476 35.65 10.56 18.35
CA ASN A 476 35.50 11.49 19.48
C ASN A 476 34.04 11.67 19.92
N ALA A 477 33.07 11.45 19.04
CA ALA A 477 31.64 11.46 19.39
C ALA A 477 31.16 10.17 20.10
N ARG A 478 31.94 9.08 20.05
CA ARG A 478 31.62 7.81 20.74
C ARG A 478 32.01 7.78 22.22
N ARG A 479 32.85 8.71 22.69
CA ARG A 479 33.31 8.75 24.10
C ARG A 479 32.41 9.55 25.06
N MET A 480 31.45 10.33 24.57
CA MET A 480 30.59 11.16 25.44
C MET A 480 29.28 10.48 25.88
N ARG A 481 28.90 9.34 25.29
CA ARG A 481 27.58 8.70 25.55
C ARG A 481 27.59 7.59 26.62
N ILE A 482 28.75 7.28 27.19
CA ILE A 482 28.95 6.20 28.19
C ILE A 482 29.00 6.76 29.64
N LYS A 483 28.92 8.08 29.84
CA LYS A 483 29.02 8.75 31.15
C LYS A 483 27.71 9.34 31.70
N GLN A 484 26.55 8.90 31.22
CA GLN A 484 25.24 9.30 31.78
C GLN A 484 24.30 8.11 31.98
N ILE A 485 24.87 6.94 32.24
CA ILE A 485 24.19 5.81 32.89
C ILE A 485 24.72 5.78 34.32
N LYS A 486 24.12 6.58 35.21
CA LYS A 486 24.20 6.38 36.67
C LYS A 486 23.15 7.22 37.43
N THR A 487 22.19 6.45 37.96
CA THR A 487 21.54 6.59 39.27
C THR A 487 20.18 7.29 39.33
N ASN A 488 19.23 6.52 39.85
CA ASN A 488 17.84 6.86 40.17
C ASN A 488 17.70 7.27 41.64
N GLN A 489 16.55 7.90 41.89
CA GLN A 489 15.61 7.67 43.01
C GLN A 489 15.53 8.74 44.12
N VAL A 490 14.34 8.77 44.73
CA VAL A 490 13.84 9.61 45.84
C VAL A 490 12.97 10.79 45.42
N VAL A 491 11.75 10.50 44.91
CA VAL A 491 10.51 11.26 45.20
C VAL A 491 9.36 10.27 45.19
N LYS A 492 9.30 9.41 46.22
CA LYS A 492 8.26 8.37 46.38
C LYS A 492 7.59 8.40 47.77
N ASP A 493 7.58 9.56 48.45
CA ASP A 493 7.13 9.69 49.86
C ASP A 493 6.21 10.90 50.14
N VAL A 494 5.21 11.22 49.30
CA VAL A 494 4.20 12.25 49.66
C VAL A 494 2.77 11.89 49.24
N LEU A 495 2.35 10.62 49.36
CA LEU A 495 0.93 10.29 49.17
C LEU A 495 0.45 9.22 50.15
N PHE A 496 0.57 9.52 51.44
CA PHE A 496 -0.05 8.71 52.50
C PHE A 496 -0.88 9.52 53.52
N TYR A 497 -1.52 10.63 53.15
CA TYR A 497 -2.39 11.29 54.14
C TYR A 497 -3.54 12.04 53.52
N VAL A 498 -4.59 11.33 53.08
CA VAL A 498 -5.97 11.81 53.21
C VAL A 498 -6.93 10.60 53.19
N GLN A 499 -7.72 10.50 54.26
CA GLN A 499 -9.02 9.82 54.36
C GLN A 499 -9.07 8.30 54.53
N SER A 500 -8.79 7.89 55.76
CA SER A 500 -9.64 6.88 56.44
C SER A 500 -10.72 7.57 57.27
N ALA A 501 -11.83 6.84 57.45
CA ALA A 501 -12.94 7.04 58.39
C ALA A 501 -14.18 7.79 57.87
N LYS A 502 -15.17 7.02 57.42
CA LYS A 502 -16.61 7.30 57.64
C LYS A 502 -17.30 6.03 58.14
N THR A 503 -18.02 6.19 59.25
CA THR A 503 -18.76 5.18 60.01
C THR A 503 -20.22 5.07 59.55
N LYS A 504 -20.78 3.88 59.79
CA LYS A 504 -22.07 3.37 59.30
C LYS A 504 -23.30 4.00 59.97
N CYS A 505 -24.17 4.60 59.17
CA CYS A 505 -25.61 4.40 59.28
C CYS A 505 -26.02 3.45 58.15
N ALA A 506 -27.05 2.60 58.35
CA ALA A 506 -27.57 1.72 57.30
C ALA A 506 -28.29 2.53 56.21
N CYS A 507 -27.48 3.20 55.40
CA CYS A 507 -27.81 3.69 54.08
C CYS A 507 -27.34 2.59 53.12
N TYR A 508 -28.21 2.17 52.20
CA TYR A 508 -27.78 1.30 51.11
C TYR A 508 -27.20 2.20 50.01
N PRO A 509 -25.86 2.28 49.88
CA PRO A 509 -25.27 3.18 48.90
C PRO A 509 -25.60 2.72 47.48
N SER A 510 -25.28 3.58 46.51
CA SER A 510 -25.11 3.12 45.13
C SER A 510 -24.07 2.00 45.08
N PHE A 511 -24.12 1.20 44.02
CA PHE A 511 -23.13 0.15 43.82
C PHE A 511 -21.71 0.72 43.85
N SER A 512 -20.78 0.00 44.48
CA SER A 512 -19.37 0.37 44.57
C SER A 512 -18.54 -0.91 44.65
N LEU A 513 -17.49 -1.02 43.82
CA LEU A 513 -16.58 -2.18 43.80
C LEU A 513 -15.98 -2.54 45.17
N ASN A 514 -15.69 -1.53 46.02
CA ASN A 514 -15.14 -1.77 47.36
C ASN A 514 -16.16 -2.35 48.36
N HIS A 515 -17.45 -2.28 48.04
CA HIS A 515 -18.57 -2.70 48.90
C HIS A 515 -19.35 -3.86 48.24
N GLU A 516 -18.75 -4.55 47.28
CA GLU A 516 -19.32 -5.74 46.65
C GLU A 516 -19.40 -6.88 47.68
N ASP A 517 -20.59 -7.45 47.82
CA ASP A 517 -20.82 -8.61 48.68
C ASP A 517 -20.35 -9.89 47.99
N LYS A 518 -19.54 -10.68 48.70
CA LYS A 518 -18.87 -11.90 48.21
C LYS A 518 -19.09 -13.09 49.13
N ASP A 519 -19.95 -12.95 50.13
CA ASP A 519 -20.20 -14.01 51.11
C ASP A 519 -21.20 -15.05 50.58
N PHE A 520 -21.29 -16.18 51.28
CA PHE A 520 -22.22 -17.26 50.96
C PHE A 520 -23.40 -17.20 51.92
N TYR A 521 -24.60 -17.42 51.39
CA TYR A 521 -25.84 -17.26 52.13
C TYR A 521 -26.67 -18.55 52.11
N LYS A 522 -27.49 -18.74 53.14
CA LYS A 522 -28.61 -19.69 53.13
C LYS A 522 -29.79 -19.03 52.39
N PRO A 523 -30.80 -19.80 51.94
CA PRO A 523 -31.98 -19.23 51.29
C PRO A 523 -32.62 -18.10 52.11
N GLY A 524 -32.89 -16.96 51.47
CA GLY A 524 -33.39 -15.75 52.14
C GLY A 524 -32.32 -14.75 52.56
N TRP A 525 -31.09 -14.84 52.03
CA TRP A 525 -29.95 -13.97 52.38
C TRP A 525 -29.52 -14.08 53.85
N GLU A 526 -29.71 -15.25 54.46
CA GLU A 526 -29.29 -15.49 55.84
C GLU A 526 -27.80 -15.85 55.90
N PRO A 527 -26.99 -15.20 56.76
CA PRO A 527 -25.56 -15.46 56.85
C PRO A 527 -25.30 -16.88 57.40
N LEU A 528 -24.22 -17.51 56.93
CA LEU A 528 -23.76 -18.79 57.47
C LEU A 528 -23.34 -18.67 58.94
N ASP A 529 -23.46 -19.77 59.68
CA ASP A 529 -23.10 -19.82 61.09
C ASP A 529 -21.60 -19.51 61.28
N PRO A 530 -21.24 -18.66 62.25
CA PRO A 530 -19.87 -18.19 62.44
C PRO A 530 -18.94 -19.36 62.80
N GLY A 531 -17.94 -19.63 61.94
CA GLY A 531 -16.97 -20.72 62.11
C GLY A 531 -17.10 -21.85 61.08
N THR A 532 -18.07 -21.78 60.16
CA THR A 532 -18.23 -22.75 59.07
C THR A 532 -17.16 -22.56 58.00
N ASP A 533 -16.44 -23.63 57.65
CA ASP A 533 -15.42 -23.60 56.59
C ASP A 533 -16.07 -23.54 55.20
N ARG A 534 -15.74 -22.50 54.43
CA ARG A 534 -16.34 -22.19 53.12
C ARG A 534 -16.19 -23.32 52.10
N ASN A 535 -15.14 -24.13 52.24
CA ASN A 535 -14.84 -25.22 51.31
C ASN A 535 -15.63 -26.51 51.60
N ASN A 536 -16.26 -26.65 52.77
CA ASN A 536 -16.94 -27.88 53.23
C ASN A 536 -18.45 -27.71 53.44
N VAL A 537 -19.08 -26.66 52.89
CA VAL A 537 -20.53 -26.42 53.02
C VAL A 537 -21.33 -27.31 52.07
N SER A 538 -22.28 -28.08 52.61
CA SER A 538 -23.14 -29.00 51.84
C SER A 538 -24.06 -28.25 50.85
N PHE A 539 -24.44 -28.90 49.75
CA PHE A 539 -25.34 -28.31 48.74
C PHE A 539 -26.78 -28.14 49.25
N GLU A 540 -27.19 -28.97 50.23
CA GLU A 540 -28.51 -28.89 50.86
C GLU A 540 -28.63 -27.67 51.80
N GLU A 541 -27.55 -27.29 52.48
CA GLU A 541 -27.54 -26.16 53.40
C GLU A 541 -27.31 -24.81 52.69
N CYS A 542 -26.54 -24.81 51.59
CA CYS A 542 -26.26 -23.63 50.77
C CYS A 542 -26.31 -24.00 49.28
N PRO A 543 -27.47 -23.85 48.62
CA PRO A 543 -27.60 -24.13 47.19
C PRO A 543 -26.74 -23.20 46.33
N GLN A 544 -26.39 -23.64 45.10
CA GLN A 544 -25.48 -22.92 44.21
C GLN A 544 -25.88 -21.47 43.91
N HIS A 545 -27.18 -21.16 43.84
CA HIS A 545 -27.69 -19.83 43.54
C HIS A 545 -27.58 -18.82 44.69
N TRP A 546 -27.16 -19.25 45.88
CA TRP A 546 -26.83 -18.40 47.03
C TRP A 546 -25.32 -18.33 47.32
N ARG A 547 -24.50 -18.96 46.46
CA ARG A 547 -23.03 -18.90 46.52
C ARG A 547 -22.53 -17.84 45.54
N TYR A 548 -21.69 -16.93 46.03
CA TYR A 548 -21.01 -15.97 45.18
C TYR A 548 -20.03 -16.68 44.24
N GLN A 549 -20.14 -16.42 42.94
CA GLN A 549 -19.22 -16.92 41.92
C GLN A 549 -18.40 -15.77 41.37
N SER A 550 -17.08 -15.96 41.27
CA SER A 550 -16.21 -14.89 40.78
C SER A 550 -16.34 -14.72 39.26
N ALA A 551 -15.98 -13.52 38.77
CA ALA A 551 -16.01 -13.25 37.33
C ALA A 551 -15.13 -14.21 36.50
N ARG A 552 -14.07 -14.79 37.10
CA ARG A 552 -13.24 -15.80 36.43
C ARG A 552 -13.95 -17.16 36.34
N ASP A 553 -14.72 -17.53 37.36
CA ASP A 553 -15.42 -18.82 37.38
C ASP A 553 -16.57 -18.82 36.36
N LEU A 554 -17.24 -17.67 36.20
CA LEU A 554 -18.33 -17.46 35.24
C LEU A 554 -17.86 -17.08 33.83
N ASN A 555 -16.55 -16.88 33.62
CA ASN A 555 -15.99 -16.26 32.42
C ASN A 555 -16.72 -14.94 32.02
N GLY A 556 -17.21 -14.19 33.02
CA GLY A 556 -17.99 -12.98 32.83
C GLY A 556 -17.11 -11.73 32.70
N LEU A 557 -17.48 -10.83 31.81
CA LEU A 557 -16.86 -9.51 31.69
C LEU A 557 -17.66 -8.45 32.46
N PRO A 558 -17.02 -7.34 32.89
CA PRO A 558 -17.76 -6.23 33.49
C PRO A 558 -18.79 -5.67 32.51
N VAL A 559 -20.05 -5.58 32.94
CA VAL A 559 -21.17 -5.06 32.15
C VAL A 559 -21.38 -3.59 32.47
N TRP A 560 -21.43 -2.77 31.42
CA TRP A 560 -21.65 -1.34 31.53
C TRP A 560 -23.16 -1.09 31.52
N GLY A 561 -23.69 -0.64 32.66
CA GLY A 561 -25.06 -0.16 32.76
C GLY A 561 -25.14 1.36 32.60
N VAL A 562 -26.33 1.92 32.80
CA VAL A 562 -26.61 3.35 32.63
C VAL A 562 -25.99 4.14 33.79
N THR A 563 -26.06 3.61 35.00
CA THR A 563 -25.58 4.29 36.20
C THR A 563 -24.22 3.80 36.68
N ASN A 564 -23.94 2.50 36.60
CA ASN A 564 -22.72 1.90 37.14
C ASN A 564 -22.15 0.80 36.24
N ILE A 565 -20.88 0.44 36.49
CA ILE A 565 -20.23 -0.71 35.86
C ILE A 565 -20.27 -1.86 36.87
N TYR A 566 -20.93 -2.96 36.49
CA TYR A 566 -21.05 -4.14 37.33
C TYR A 566 -19.95 -5.16 36.96
N PRO A 567 -19.29 -5.78 37.94
CA PRO A 567 -18.34 -6.85 37.68
C PRO A 567 -19.07 -8.07 37.09
N GLY A 568 -18.37 -8.91 36.32
CA GLY A 568 -18.94 -10.13 35.73
C GLY A 568 -19.12 -11.29 36.72
N GLY A 569 -19.09 -11.02 38.03
CA GLY A 569 -19.25 -11.98 39.12
C GLY A 569 -20.54 -11.73 39.90
N GLY A 570 -21.03 -12.72 40.63
CA GLY A 570 -22.25 -12.57 41.43
C GLY A 570 -22.89 -13.90 41.79
N TYR A 571 -24.16 -13.81 42.20
CA TYR A 571 -25.01 -14.95 42.52
C TYR A 571 -25.76 -15.36 41.25
N VAL A 572 -25.65 -16.63 40.86
CA VAL A 572 -26.16 -17.11 39.56
C VAL A 572 -27.14 -18.24 39.77
N ALA A 573 -28.36 -18.07 39.24
CA ALA A 573 -29.37 -19.12 39.19
C ALA A 573 -29.57 -19.58 37.74
N GLU A 574 -29.25 -20.85 37.48
CA GLU A 574 -29.48 -21.45 36.17
C GLU A 574 -30.94 -21.95 36.06
N LEU A 575 -31.69 -21.41 35.10
CA LEU A 575 -33.10 -21.78 34.87
C LEU A 575 -33.24 -23.21 34.29
N GLY A 576 -32.18 -23.73 33.68
CA GLY A 576 -32.18 -25.04 33.02
C GLY A 576 -32.90 -25.06 31.67
N TYR A 577 -32.78 -26.18 30.96
CA TYR A 577 -33.26 -26.32 29.58
C TYR A 577 -34.78 -26.52 29.46
N TYR A 578 -35.38 -27.21 30.43
CA TYR A 578 -36.81 -27.56 30.39
C TYR A 578 -37.67 -26.50 31.07
N PRO A 579 -38.80 -26.07 30.47
CA PRO A 579 -39.67 -25.05 31.05
C PRO A 579 -40.16 -25.39 32.46
N ALA A 580 -40.50 -26.65 32.75
CA ALA A 580 -40.97 -27.07 34.07
C ALA A 580 -39.92 -26.85 35.18
N LYS A 581 -38.65 -27.10 34.88
CA LYS A 581 -37.55 -26.87 35.83
C LYS A 581 -37.28 -25.37 36.01
N ALA A 582 -37.36 -24.59 34.94
CA ALA A 582 -37.22 -23.14 35.00
C ALA A 582 -38.29 -22.49 35.89
N TYR A 583 -39.56 -22.89 35.74
CA TYR A 583 -40.63 -22.39 36.61
C TYR A 583 -40.44 -22.81 38.07
N GLN A 584 -39.96 -24.03 38.33
CA GLN A 584 -39.65 -24.46 39.69
C GLN A 584 -38.54 -23.61 40.34
N VAL A 585 -37.47 -23.33 39.59
CA VAL A 585 -36.37 -22.46 40.07
C VAL A 585 -36.87 -21.03 40.29
N LEU A 586 -37.67 -20.48 39.37
CA LEU A 586 -38.25 -19.14 39.53
C LEU A 586 -39.16 -19.04 40.75
N ASP A 587 -39.99 -20.05 41.02
CA ASP A 587 -40.87 -20.10 42.18
C ASP A 587 -40.07 -20.14 43.49
N GLU A 588 -38.99 -20.93 43.54
CA GLU A 588 -38.06 -21.00 44.67
C GLU A 588 -37.33 -19.66 44.93
N LEU A 589 -36.86 -18.99 43.87
CA LEU A 589 -36.21 -17.68 43.99
C LEU A 589 -37.20 -16.61 44.44
N TYR A 590 -38.44 -16.67 43.96
CA TYR A 590 -39.51 -15.76 44.34
C TYR A 590 -39.94 -15.96 45.80
N SER A 591 -40.16 -17.22 46.22
CA SER A 591 -40.58 -17.54 47.59
C SER A 591 -39.54 -17.12 48.63
N ASN A 592 -38.25 -17.22 48.29
CA ASN A 592 -37.13 -16.87 49.16
C ASN A 592 -36.63 -15.43 49.01
N SER A 593 -37.36 -14.56 48.28
CA SER A 593 -36.97 -13.15 48.08
C SER A 593 -35.52 -12.98 47.59
N TRP A 594 -35.12 -13.77 46.59
CA TRP A 594 -33.76 -13.71 46.03
C TRP A 594 -33.40 -12.32 45.50
N ILE A 595 -34.38 -11.56 45.01
CA ILE A 595 -34.22 -10.12 44.73
C ILE A 595 -34.74 -9.34 45.94
N ASP A 596 -33.87 -8.53 46.52
CA ASP A 596 -34.12 -7.77 47.75
C ASP A 596 -33.76 -6.28 47.59
N ARG A 597 -33.79 -5.51 48.69
CA ARG A 597 -33.45 -4.08 48.67
C ARG A 597 -31.95 -3.80 48.47
N HIS A 598 -31.09 -4.78 48.76
CA HIS A 598 -29.65 -4.68 48.54
C HIS A 598 -29.27 -4.90 47.07
N THR A 599 -30.12 -5.57 46.32
CA THR A 599 -29.92 -5.83 44.90
C THR A 599 -29.72 -4.52 44.12
N ARG A 600 -28.71 -4.49 43.24
CA ARG A 600 -28.33 -3.32 42.43
C ARG A 600 -28.39 -3.55 40.93
N ALA A 601 -28.19 -4.79 40.50
CA ALA A 601 -28.33 -5.20 39.12
C ALA A 601 -28.79 -6.66 39.09
N VAL A 602 -29.70 -6.95 38.16
CA VAL A 602 -30.07 -8.32 37.78
C VAL A 602 -29.77 -8.46 36.30
N LEU A 603 -29.00 -9.48 35.94
CA LEU A 603 -28.65 -9.80 34.57
C LEU A 603 -29.36 -11.09 34.15
N LEU A 604 -30.04 -11.03 33.01
CA LEU A 604 -30.60 -12.19 32.31
C LEU A 604 -29.82 -12.38 31.02
N GLU A 605 -29.13 -13.51 30.91
CA GLU A 605 -28.24 -13.82 29.80
C GLU A 605 -28.65 -15.12 29.09
N PHE A 606 -28.71 -15.07 27.76
CA PHE A 606 -28.94 -16.25 26.94
C PHE A 606 -28.32 -16.08 25.55
N VAL A 607 -28.02 -17.19 24.89
CA VAL A 607 -27.41 -17.21 23.55
C VAL A 607 -28.34 -17.93 22.59
N VAL A 608 -28.57 -17.32 21.42
CA VAL A 608 -29.40 -17.86 20.33
C VAL A 608 -28.53 -18.08 19.10
N TYR A 609 -28.76 -19.17 18.36
CA TYR A 609 -28.06 -19.46 17.11
C TYR A 609 -29.02 -19.48 15.93
N ASN A 610 -28.69 -18.71 14.88
CA ASN A 610 -29.39 -18.74 13.60
C ASN A 610 -28.60 -19.59 12.59
N ALA A 611 -29.10 -20.80 12.28
CA ALA A 611 -28.44 -21.74 11.39
C ALA A 611 -28.39 -21.31 9.92
N GLN A 612 -29.40 -20.55 9.45
CA GLN A 612 -29.48 -20.11 8.05
C GLN A 612 -28.40 -19.06 7.73
N GLN A 613 -28.15 -18.16 8.67
CA GLN A 613 -27.17 -17.08 8.53
C GLN A 613 -25.81 -17.43 9.16
N ASN A 614 -25.73 -18.53 9.91
CA ASN A 614 -24.54 -18.95 10.66
C ASN A 614 -24.05 -17.82 11.61
N LEU A 615 -24.96 -17.33 12.45
CA LEU A 615 -24.72 -16.27 13.42
C LEU A 615 -25.16 -16.70 14.82
N PHE A 616 -24.31 -16.45 15.81
CA PHE A 616 -24.65 -16.56 17.23
C PHE A 616 -24.97 -15.16 17.75
N SER A 617 -26.02 -15.04 18.56
CA SER A 617 -26.46 -13.80 19.18
C SER A 617 -26.47 -13.99 20.70
N ALA A 618 -25.58 -13.30 21.39
CA ALA A 618 -25.56 -13.23 22.84
C ALA A 618 -26.46 -12.06 23.28
N VAL A 619 -27.46 -12.37 24.11
CA VAL A 619 -28.42 -11.40 24.62
C VAL A 619 -28.19 -11.23 26.11
N THR A 620 -27.97 -9.99 26.53
CA THR A 620 -27.85 -9.60 27.94
C THR A 620 -28.91 -8.54 28.24
N ILE A 621 -29.82 -8.86 29.15
CA ILE A 621 -30.83 -7.93 29.67
C ILE A 621 -30.40 -7.57 31.09
N LEU A 622 -30.07 -6.31 31.32
CA LEU A 622 -29.67 -5.75 32.61
C LEU A 622 -30.84 -4.94 33.17
N VAL A 623 -31.21 -5.19 34.42
CA VAL A 623 -32.13 -4.33 35.18
C VAL A 623 -31.36 -3.75 36.35
N GLU A 624 -31.10 -2.44 36.31
CA GLU A 624 -30.45 -1.72 37.41
C GLU A 624 -31.49 -1.29 38.45
N PHE A 625 -31.18 -1.53 39.72
CA PHE A 625 -31.99 -1.09 40.86
C PHE A 625 -31.31 0.12 41.50
N LEU A 626 -31.98 1.26 41.43
CA LEU A 626 -31.49 2.51 42.01
C LEU A 626 -31.59 2.45 43.54
N PRO A 627 -30.65 3.07 44.28
CA PRO A 627 -30.71 3.12 45.75
C PRO A 627 -31.96 3.83 46.28
N MET A 628 -32.63 4.63 45.45
CA MET A 628 -33.91 5.30 45.76
C MET A 628 -35.16 4.43 45.49
N GLY A 629 -35.00 3.19 44.99
CA GLY A 629 -36.08 2.22 44.78
C GLY A 629 -36.67 2.16 43.36
N GLY A 630 -36.11 2.91 42.39
CA GLY A 630 -36.48 2.81 40.98
C GLY A 630 -35.73 1.68 40.25
N MET A 631 -36.24 1.27 39.07
CA MET A 631 -35.62 0.25 38.21
C MET A 631 -35.39 0.80 36.80
N ILE A 632 -34.23 0.53 36.20
CA ILE A 632 -33.86 0.94 34.85
C ILE A 632 -33.50 -0.32 34.02
N PRO A 633 -34.31 -0.72 33.03
CA PRO A 633 -33.98 -1.83 32.15
C PRO A 633 -33.09 -1.37 30.98
N TYR A 634 -32.14 -2.22 30.62
CA TYR A 634 -31.24 -2.05 29.48
C TYR A 634 -31.01 -3.40 28.78
N SER A 635 -31.04 -3.42 27.45
CA SER A 635 -30.83 -4.65 26.68
C SER A 635 -29.67 -4.48 25.70
N LYS A 636 -28.77 -5.45 25.69
CA LYS A 636 -27.65 -5.55 24.75
C LYS A 636 -27.76 -6.84 23.96
N ILE A 637 -27.70 -6.73 22.63
CA ILE A 637 -27.73 -7.88 21.71
C ILE A 637 -26.48 -7.81 20.86
N ASP A 638 -25.55 -8.73 21.11
CA ASP A 638 -24.30 -8.80 20.37
C ASP A 638 -24.28 -10.03 19.46
N THR A 639 -23.83 -9.87 18.22
CA THR A 639 -23.84 -10.96 17.22
C THR A 639 -22.45 -11.30 16.75
N VAL A 640 -22.10 -12.59 16.74
CA VAL A 640 -20.79 -13.09 16.32
C VAL A 640 -20.92 -14.26 15.35
N ARG A 641 -20.10 -14.23 14.29
CA ARG A 641 -19.96 -15.35 13.35
C ARG A 641 -18.84 -16.27 13.79
N VAL A 642 -19.21 -17.33 14.51
CA VAL A 642 -18.26 -18.33 15.03
C VAL A 642 -17.62 -19.14 13.90
N TYR A 643 -18.42 -19.66 12.96
CA TYR A 643 -17.91 -20.48 11.86
C TYR A 643 -17.60 -19.63 10.63
N ARG A 644 -16.37 -19.10 10.58
CA ARG A 644 -15.91 -18.24 9.47
C ARG A 644 -15.56 -19.02 8.19
N TYR A 645 -15.04 -20.25 8.32
CA TYR A 645 -14.49 -21.04 7.21
C TYR A 645 -15.35 -22.27 6.86
N VAL A 646 -16.56 -22.06 6.30
CA VAL A 646 -17.48 -23.16 5.97
C VAL A 646 -17.68 -23.35 4.45
N ASN A 647 -17.64 -22.26 3.68
CA ASN A 647 -17.98 -22.28 2.25
C ASN A 647 -16.74 -22.40 1.35
N THR A 648 -16.93 -22.61 0.05
CA THR A 648 -15.85 -22.57 -0.96
C THR A 648 -15.11 -21.23 -0.99
N TYR A 649 -15.76 -20.14 -0.54
CA TYR A 649 -15.16 -18.80 -0.34
C TYR A 649 -14.14 -18.73 0.80
N SER A 650 -14.09 -19.73 1.67
CA SER A 650 -13.16 -19.77 2.81
C SER A 650 -11.70 -19.75 2.35
N THR A 651 -11.37 -20.40 1.23
CA THR A 651 -10.00 -20.45 0.70
C THR A 651 -9.52 -19.07 0.25
N LEU A 652 -10.37 -18.30 -0.41
CA LEU A 652 -10.10 -16.91 -0.77
C LEU A 652 -9.98 -15.99 0.43
N LEU A 653 -10.88 -16.16 1.39
CA LEU A 653 -10.85 -15.35 2.61
C LEU A 653 -9.51 -15.52 3.31
N ILE A 654 -9.06 -16.78 3.47
CA ILE A 654 -7.75 -17.11 4.02
C ILE A 654 -6.63 -16.51 3.16
N ALA A 655 -6.68 -16.65 1.84
CA ALA A 655 -5.67 -16.07 0.95
C ALA A 655 -5.58 -14.54 1.07
N SER A 656 -6.73 -13.86 1.15
CA SER A 656 -6.81 -12.40 1.32
C SER A 656 -6.29 -11.94 2.68
N GLU A 657 -6.57 -12.70 3.74
CA GLU A 657 -6.04 -12.44 5.09
C GLU A 657 -4.51 -12.57 5.12
N ILE A 658 -3.96 -13.60 4.46
CA ILE A 658 -2.51 -13.77 4.30
C ILE A 658 -1.89 -12.59 3.54
N ILE A 659 -2.51 -12.15 2.45
CA ILE A 659 -2.04 -10.99 1.68
C ILE A 659 -2.02 -9.73 2.55
N ILE A 660 -3.08 -9.49 3.34
CA ILE A 660 -3.15 -8.33 4.24
C ILE A 660 -2.02 -8.38 5.28
N VAL A 661 -1.75 -9.54 5.86
CA VAL A 661 -0.64 -9.73 6.81
C VAL A 661 0.71 -9.42 6.14
N LEU A 662 0.94 -9.91 4.92
CA LEU A 662 2.15 -9.61 4.15
C LEU A 662 2.30 -8.11 3.84
N VAL A 663 1.20 -7.42 3.52
CA VAL A 663 1.19 -5.97 3.29
C VAL A 663 1.54 -5.20 4.57
N ILE A 664 0.97 -5.60 5.72
CA ILE A 664 1.27 -4.98 7.02
C ILE A 664 2.75 -5.17 7.36
N ILE A 665 3.30 -6.38 7.23
CA ILE A 665 4.73 -6.67 7.47
C ILE A 665 5.62 -5.88 6.51
N GLY A 666 5.27 -5.83 5.21
CA GLY A 666 5.99 -5.02 4.22
C GLY A 666 5.97 -3.52 4.57
N SER A 667 4.83 -3.01 5.04
CA SER A 667 4.69 -1.62 5.48
C SER A 667 5.49 -1.31 6.74
N LEU A 668 5.59 -2.26 7.69
CA LEU A 668 6.45 -2.18 8.86
C LEU A 668 7.94 -2.08 8.46
N TYR A 669 8.39 -2.94 7.54
CA TYR A 669 9.76 -2.89 7.04
C TYR A 669 10.09 -1.54 6.39
N LEU A 670 9.19 -1.04 5.53
CA LEU A 670 9.35 0.26 4.88
C LEU A 670 9.31 1.42 5.89
N LEU A 671 8.51 1.32 6.94
CA LEU A 671 8.45 2.30 8.02
C LEU A 671 9.77 2.34 8.79
N ILE A 672 10.27 1.19 9.25
CA ILE A 672 11.54 1.07 9.97
C ILE A 672 12.71 1.60 9.14
N LYS A 673 12.76 1.25 7.84
CA LYS A 673 13.78 1.79 6.92
C LYS A 673 13.73 3.31 6.81
N ARG A 674 12.53 3.90 6.78
CA ARG A 674 12.35 5.37 6.74
C ARG A 674 12.74 6.03 8.05
N ILE A 675 12.36 5.44 9.19
CA ILE A 675 12.76 5.91 10.53
C ILE A 675 14.28 5.87 10.66
N TYR A 676 14.94 4.79 10.22
CA TYR A 676 16.39 4.67 10.24
C TYR A 676 17.08 5.73 9.36
N LYS A 677 16.55 5.99 8.16
CA LYS A 677 17.11 6.99 7.23
C LYS A 677 16.91 8.43 7.69
N GLN A 678 15.72 8.78 8.20
CA GLN A 678 15.33 10.16 8.51
C GLN A 678 15.50 10.53 10.00
N ARG A 679 15.71 9.56 10.89
CA ARG A 679 15.89 9.75 12.34
C ARG A 679 14.83 10.67 12.94
N THR A 680 15.23 11.71 13.66
CA THR A 680 14.33 12.66 14.34
C THR A 680 13.57 13.56 13.39
N LEU A 681 14.04 13.75 12.15
CA LEU A 681 13.31 14.50 11.13
C LEU A 681 12.01 13.78 10.74
N PHE A 682 11.97 12.45 10.89
CA PHE A 682 10.78 11.64 10.62
C PHE A 682 9.56 12.10 11.43
N PHE A 683 9.72 12.34 12.72
CA PHE A 683 8.62 12.63 13.65
C PHE A 683 8.05 14.06 13.52
N LYS A 684 8.69 14.94 12.73
CA LYS A 684 8.15 16.29 12.46
C LYS A 684 7.01 16.30 11.44
N TYR A 685 6.93 15.28 10.58
CA TYR A 685 5.93 15.26 9.50
C TYR A 685 4.66 14.52 9.92
N PHE A 686 3.51 15.16 9.80
CA PHE A 686 2.19 14.59 10.11
C PHE A 686 1.93 13.22 9.44
N TRP A 687 2.23 13.09 8.15
CA TRP A 687 1.99 11.84 7.41
C TRP A 687 2.79 10.64 7.92
N ASN A 688 3.93 10.89 8.56
CA ASN A 688 4.74 9.85 9.16
C ASN A 688 4.08 9.29 10.44
N TRP A 689 3.31 10.11 11.18
CA TRP A 689 2.47 9.64 12.29
C TRP A 689 1.31 8.78 11.81
N VAL A 690 0.63 9.19 10.74
CA VAL A 690 -0.43 8.37 10.11
C VAL A 690 0.15 7.01 9.65
N ASP A 691 1.38 7.00 9.13
CA ASP A 691 2.09 5.76 8.80
C ASP A 691 2.38 4.89 10.03
N ILE A 692 2.82 5.47 11.15
CA ILE A 692 3.05 4.75 12.41
C ILE A 692 1.74 4.15 12.94
N PHE A 693 0.68 4.95 13.08
CA PHE A 693 -0.58 4.49 13.64
C PHE A 693 -1.22 3.39 12.80
N GLN A 694 -1.14 3.47 11.47
CA GLN A 694 -1.66 2.40 10.61
C GLN A 694 -0.91 1.07 10.85
N VAL A 695 0.42 1.10 10.97
CA VAL A 695 1.20 -0.12 11.23
C VAL A 695 0.94 -0.65 12.64
N LEU A 696 0.84 0.24 13.63
CA LEU A 696 0.53 -0.11 15.02
C LEU A 696 -0.82 -0.82 15.13
N PHE A 697 -1.90 -0.24 14.59
CA PHE A 697 -3.22 -0.86 14.61
C PHE A 697 -3.28 -2.13 13.75
N GLY A 698 -2.54 -2.19 12.64
CA GLY A 698 -2.42 -3.40 11.83
C GLY A 698 -1.78 -4.56 12.61
N LEU A 699 -0.69 -4.30 13.34
CA LEU A 699 -0.03 -5.32 14.18
C LEU A 699 -0.91 -5.72 15.37
N ALA A 700 -1.62 -4.76 15.98
CA ALA A 700 -2.57 -5.04 17.05
C ALA A 700 -3.72 -5.94 16.56
N SER A 701 -4.28 -5.68 15.37
CA SER A 701 -5.33 -6.51 14.77
C SER A 701 -4.84 -7.94 14.49
N ILE A 702 -3.61 -8.12 13.98
CA ILE A 702 -3.05 -9.46 13.77
C ILE A 702 -2.95 -10.23 15.11
N SER A 703 -2.45 -9.59 16.17
CA SER A 703 -2.36 -10.22 17.50
C SER A 703 -3.75 -10.56 18.06
N MET A 704 -4.70 -9.62 17.95
CA MET A 704 -6.07 -9.82 18.43
C MET A 704 -6.81 -10.92 17.66
N TYR A 705 -6.54 -11.07 16.36
CA TYR A 705 -7.12 -12.13 15.54
C TYR A 705 -6.80 -13.54 16.09
N PHE A 706 -5.54 -13.80 16.45
CA PHE A 706 -5.15 -15.09 17.03
C PHE A 706 -5.72 -15.32 18.42
N ILE A 707 -5.75 -14.28 19.27
CA ILE A 707 -6.37 -14.35 20.60
C ILE A 707 -7.87 -14.66 20.49
N LYS A 708 -8.57 -13.97 19.58
CA LYS A 708 -9.98 -14.22 19.26
C LYS A 708 -10.20 -15.64 18.77
N LEU A 709 -9.37 -16.13 17.84
CA LEU A 709 -9.49 -17.49 17.32
C LEU A 709 -9.33 -18.55 18.43
N ALA A 710 -8.37 -18.35 19.35
CA ALA A 710 -8.18 -19.23 20.49
C ALA A 710 -9.39 -19.21 21.44
N SER A 711 -9.94 -18.03 21.75
CA SER A 711 -11.13 -17.87 22.59
C SER A 711 -12.37 -18.54 21.97
N ILE A 712 -12.58 -18.41 20.66
CA ILE A 712 -13.67 -19.08 19.94
C ILE A 712 -13.52 -20.61 20.05
N GLN A 713 -12.31 -21.14 19.86
CA GLN A 713 -12.06 -22.58 19.93
C GLN A 713 -12.35 -23.14 21.32
N THR A 714 -11.96 -22.43 22.39
CA THR A 714 -12.25 -22.83 23.78
C THR A 714 -13.76 -22.80 24.04
N THR A 715 -14.42 -21.68 23.76
CA THR A 715 -15.88 -21.52 24.00
C THR A 715 -16.69 -22.58 23.24
N MET A 716 -16.30 -22.89 22.00
CA MET A 716 -16.98 -23.91 21.19
C MET A 716 -16.69 -25.34 21.64
N LYS A 717 -15.54 -25.57 22.29
CA LYS A 717 -15.25 -26.85 22.93
C LYS A 717 -16.15 -27.03 24.16
N ASP A 718 -16.30 -25.99 24.97
CA ASP A 718 -17.13 -26.02 26.18
C ASP A 718 -18.61 -26.23 25.84
N LEU A 719 -19.11 -25.55 24.79
CA LEU A 719 -20.47 -25.76 24.28
C LEU A 719 -20.70 -27.20 23.77
N LYS A 720 -19.70 -27.81 23.13
CA LYS A 720 -19.81 -29.19 22.66
C LYS A 720 -19.77 -30.21 23.79
N LEU A 721 -19.03 -29.94 24.86
CA LEU A 721 -18.94 -30.82 26.02
C LEU A 721 -20.20 -30.73 26.90
N ASN A 722 -20.76 -29.52 27.05
CA ASN A 722 -21.90 -29.24 27.92
C ASN A 722 -23.07 -28.59 27.13
N PRO A 723 -23.78 -29.33 26.27
CA PRO A 723 -24.80 -28.75 25.38
C PRO A 723 -26.08 -28.28 26.09
N LEU A 724 -26.32 -28.73 27.33
CA LEU A 724 -27.51 -28.41 28.11
C LEU A 724 -27.28 -27.32 29.17
N VAL A 725 -26.03 -26.85 29.31
CA VAL A 725 -25.63 -25.82 30.29
C VAL A 725 -25.37 -24.53 29.55
N PHE A 726 -25.64 -23.40 30.20
CA PHE A 726 -25.32 -22.09 29.64
C PHE A 726 -23.80 -21.94 29.49
N VAL A 727 -23.35 -21.51 28.30
CA VAL A 727 -21.95 -21.17 28.03
C VAL A 727 -21.88 -19.69 27.71
N ASN A 728 -21.02 -18.96 28.42
CA ASN A 728 -20.88 -17.52 28.26
C ASN A 728 -20.06 -17.17 27.00
N PHE A 729 -20.65 -16.39 26.09
CA PHE A 729 -20.01 -15.90 24.86
C PHE A 729 -19.44 -14.47 24.97
N GLN A 730 -19.59 -13.79 26.09
CA GLN A 730 -19.21 -12.37 26.25
C GLN A 730 -17.75 -12.08 25.93
N VAL A 731 -16.82 -12.91 26.42
CA VAL A 731 -15.38 -12.74 26.12
C VAL A 731 -15.11 -12.87 24.62
N THR A 732 -15.72 -13.86 23.97
CA THR A 732 -15.59 -14.09 22.52
C THR A 732 -16.14 -12.91 21.72
N VAL A 733 -17.30 -12.39 22.11
CA VAL A 733 -17.94 -11.22 21.50
C VAL A 733 -17.09 -9.97 21.67
N PHE A 734 -16.63 -9.69 22.88
CA PHE A 734 -15.79 -8.52 23.18
C PHE A 734 -14.51 -8.52 22.34
N LEU A 735 -13.82 -9.66 22.24
CA LEU A 735 -12.62 -9.79 21.41
C LEU A 735 -12.93 -9.57 19.91
N ASN A 736 -14.13 -9.95 19.45
CA ASN A 736 -14.57 -9.69 18.09
C ASN A 736 -14.81 -8.19 17.83
N ASP A 737 -15.45 -7.49 18.76
CA ASP A 737 -15.75 -6.06 18.63
C ASP A 737 -14.47 -5.22 18.65
N VAL A 738 -13.51 -5.57 19.51
CA VAL A 738 -12.19 -4.92 19.57
C VAL A 738 -11.43 -5.12 18.25
N ASP A 739 -11.41 -6.35 17.72
CA ASP A 739 -10.79 -6.64 16.42
C ASP A 739 -11.47 -5.85 15.28
N ALA A 740 -12.80 -5.79 15.26
CA ALA A 740 -13.55 -5.00 14.29
C ALA A 740 -13.20 -3.50 14.36
N CYS A 741 -13.10 -2.92 15.56
CA CYS A 741 -12.69 -1.54 15.76
C CYS A 741 -11.26 -1.28 15.25
N LEU A 742 -10.32 -2.20 15.50
CA LEU A 742 -8.95 -2.09 15.02
C LEU A 742 -8.88 -2.14 13.49
N VAL A 743 -9.61 -3.07 12.87
CA VAL A 743 -9.72 -3.16 11.40
C VAL A 743 -10.32 -1.88 10.82
N ALA A 744 -11.40 -1.35 11.43
CA ALA A 744 -12.02 -0.11 11.02
C ALA A 744 -11.05 1.08 11.11
N ALA A 745 -10.25 1.16 12.17
CA ALA A 745 -9.22 2.19 12.32
C ALA A 745 -8.13 2.09 11.22
N VAL A 746 -7.69 0.88 10.87
CA VAL A 746 -6.74 0.67 9.77
C VAL A 746 -7.34 1.15 8.44
N VAL A 747 -8.58 0.75 8.14
CA VAL A 747 -9.29 1.17 6.92
C VAL A 747 -9.43 2.70 6.90
N PHE A 748 -9.88 3.31 7.98
CA PHE A 748 -10.00 4.77 8.09
C PHE A 748 -8.68 5.48 7.80
N LEU A 749 -7.57 5.05 8.41
CA LEU A 749 -6.25 5.65 8.13
C LEU A 749 -5.80 5.44 6.68
N THR A 750 -6.11 4.28 6.07
CA THR A 750 -5.81 4.06 4.64
C THR A 750 -6.62 4.99 3.74
N THR A 751 -7.89 5.27 4.07
CA THR A 751 -8.71 6.23 3.31
C THR A 751 -8.18 7.66 3.43
N ILE A 752 -7.71 8.08 4.62
CA ILE A 752 -7.02 9.38 4.78
C ILE A 752 -5.74 9.42 3.94
N LYS A 753 -4.97 8.33 3.88
CA LYS A 753 -3.78 8.27 3.01
C LYS A 753 -4.11 8.36 1.53
N PHE A 754 -5.28 7.90 1.09
CA PHE A 754 -5.71 8.07 -0.29
C PHE A 754 -5.77 9.57 -0.69
N LEU A 755 -6.17 10.45 0.24
CA LEU A 755 -6.16 11.91 0.02
C LEU A 755 -4.76 12.46 -0.28
N ARG A 756 -3.69 11.78 0.16
CA ARG A 756 -2.31 12.16 -0.18
C ARG A 756 -2.02 12.06 -1.67
N LEU A 757 -2.71 11.18 -2.41
CA LEU A 757 -2.59 11.07 -3.86
C LEU A 757 -3.18 12.28 -4.59
N LEU A 758 -4.08 13.02 -3.94
CA LEU A 758 -4.71 14.20 -4.51
C LEU A 758 -3.81 15.46 -4.42
N LYS A 759 -2.77 15.44 -3.55
CA LYS A 759 -1.79 16.54 -3.39
C LYS A 759 -1.01 16.90 -4.66
N TYR A 760 -1.05 16.04 -5.67
CA TYR A 760 -0.41 16.30 -6.96
C TYR A 760 -1.17 17.29 -7.84
N GLN A 761 -2.41 17.64 -7.49
CA GLN A 761 -3.17 18.68 -8.19
C GLN A 761 -2.84 20.06 -7.61
N ALA A 762 -2.58 21.04 -8.48
CA ALA A 762 -2.18 22.39 -8.08
C ALA A 762 -3.18 23.04 -7.10
N TYR A 763 -4.48 22.86 -7.32
CA TYR A 763 -5.54 23.37 -6.44
C TYR A 763 -5.51 22.75 -5.03
N ILE A 764 -5.23 21.45 -4.94
CA ILE A 764 -5.19 20.74 -3.64
C ILE A 764 -3.89 21.05 -2.90
N LYS A 765 -2.80 21.33 -3.62
CA LYS A 765 -1.57 21.85 -3.03
C LYS A 765 -1.77 23.26 -2.46
N LEU A 766 -2.57 24.11 -3.11
CA LEU A 766 -2.98 25.40 -2.54
C LEU A 766 -3.74 25.19 -1.23
N LEU A 767 -4.70 24.27 -1.22
CA LEU A 767 -5.45 23.90 0.00
C LEU A 767 -4.53 23.40 1.13
N ASP A 768 -3.54 22.53 0.83
CA ASP A 768 -2.56 22.03 1.81
C ASP A 768 -1.69 23.15 2.40
N ASN A 769 -1.31 24.13 1.58
CA ASN A 769 -0.60 25.32 2.05
C ASN A 769 -1.48 26.20 2.94
N VAL A 770 -2.76 26.37 2.60
CA VAL A 770 -3.73 27.09 3.42
C VAL A 770 -3.92 26.38 4.76
N PHE A 771 -4.13 25.06 4.77
CA PHE A 771 -4.23 24.23 5.98
C PHE A 771 -3.00 24.35 6.88
N ALA A 772 -1.80 24.23 6.31
CA ALA A 772 -0.55 24.36 7.07
C ALA A 772 -0.36 25.76 7.66
N ARG A 773 -0.96 26.79 7.05
CA ARG A 773 -0.84 28.18 7.52
C ARG A 773 -1.83 28.50 8.62
N PHE A 774 -3.09 28.11 8.46
CA PHE A 774 -4.12 28.39 9.49
C PHE A 774 -4.06 27.41 10.66
N SER A 775 -3.38 26.25 10.55
CA SER A 775 -3.33 25.25 11.63
C SER A 775 -2.78 25.78 12.94
N THR A 776 -1.86 26.74 12.91
CA THR A 776 -1.30 27.37 14.12
C THR A 776 -2.35 28.25 14.80
N ASP A 777 -3.00 29.14 14.03
CA ASP A 777 -4.04 30.05 14.55
C ASP A 777 -5.28 29.25 15.02
N MET A 778 -5.62 28.19 14.30
CA MET A 778 -6.69 27.26 14.68
C MET A 778 -6.39 26.51 15.97
N SER A 779 -5.14 26.12 16.20
CA SER A 779 -4.78 25.41 17.44
C SER A 779 -5.02 26.30 18.66
N TRP A 780 -4.70 27.60 18.58
CA TRP A 780 -5.02 28.56 19.65
C TRP A 780 -6.52 28.81 19.78
N PHE A 781 -7.23 28.95 18.66
CA PHE A 781 -8.69 29.07 18.67
C PHE A 781 -9.37 27.84 19.28
N MET A 782 -8.87 26.62 19.08
CA MET A 782 -9.44 25.42 19.71
C MET A 782 -9.31 25.43 21.24
N VAL A 783 -8.23 26.02 21.78
CA VAL A 783 -8.07 26.23 23.23
C VAL A 783 -9.12 27.24 23.71
N GLU A 784 -9.29 28.36 23.01
CA GLU A 784 -10.30 29.37 23.34
C GLU A 784 -11.73 28.82 23.22
N PHE A 785 -12.05 28.10 22.16
CA PHE A 785 -13.34 27.45 21.95
C PHE A 785 -13.68 26.49 23.09
N THR A 786 -12.72 25.65 23.50
CA THR A 786 -12.91 24.72 24.62
C THR A 786 -13.08 25.47 25.93
N MET A 787 -12.32 26.54 26.14
CA MET A 787 -12.42 27.39 27.33
C MET A 787 -13.80 28.05 27.45
N TRP A 788 -14.40 28.47 26.33
CA TRP A 788 -15.74 29.05 26.33
C TRP A 788 -16.87 28.02 26.35
N LEU A 789 -16.67 26.84 25.78
CA LEU A 789 -17.68 25.78 25.73
C LEU A 789 -17.84 25.07 27.09
N MET A 790 -16.74 24.78 27.79
CA MET A 790 -16.76 24.01 29.04
C MET A 790 -17.64 24.62 30.15
N PRO A 791 -17.67 25.95 30.38
CA PRO A 791 -18.59 26.56 31.34
C PRO A 791 -20.06 26.30 31.05
N PHE A 792 -20.47 26.31 29.76
CA PHE A 792 -21.84 25.96 29.39
C PHE A 792 -22.14 24.50 29.69
N VAL A 793 -21.24 23.59 29.32
CA VAL A 793 -21.37 22.14 29.59
C VAL A 793 -21.50 21.86 31.09
N ILE A 794 -20.66 22.50 31.90
CA ILE A 794 -20.69 22.35 33.37
C ILE A 794 -21.99 22.92 33.93
N PHE A 795 -22.42 24.09 33.47
CA PHE A 795 -23.68 24.69 33.92
C PHE A 795 -24.88 23.83 33.51
N GLU A 796 -24.92 23.34 32.28
CA GLU A 796 -25.95 22.44 31.76
C GLU A 796 -26.06 21.18 32.63
N ASN A 797 -24.92 20.56 32.95
CA ASN A 797 -24.86 19.41 33.84
C ASN A 797 -25.38 19.71 35.26
N ILE A 798 -24.99 20.84 35.84
CA ILE A 798 -25.40 21.22 37.21
C ILE A 798 -26.91 21.52 37.28
N VAL A 799 -27.44 22.28 36.32
CA VAL A 799 -28.83 22.76 36.36
C VAL A 799 -29.82 21.70 35.85
N PHE A 800 -29.47 21.00 34.77
CA PHE A 800 -30.37 20.07 34.10
C PHE A 800 -30.01 18.60 34.32
N GLY A 801 -28.83 18.27 34.83
CA GLY A 801 -28.39 16.87 34.95
C GLY A 801 -29.20 16.01 35.92
N THR A 802 -30.00 16.62 36.79
CA THR A 802 -30.97 15.88 37.64
C THR A 802 -32.34 15.68 36.99
N LYS A 803 -32.64 16.41 35.92
CA LYS A 803 -33.97 16.46 35.29
C LYS A 803 -33.99 15.86 33.88
N LEU A 804 -32.89 15.97 33.16
CA LEU A 804 -32.74 15.55 31.77
C LEU A 804 -31.58 14.56 31.65
N GLU A 805 -31.83 13.43 31.00
CA GLU A 805 -30.87 12.34 30.81
C GLU A 805 -29.64 12.77 30.00
N ASP A 806 -29.87 13.56 28.95
CA ASP A 806 -28.84 14.12 28.08
C ASP A 806 -27.77 14.91 28.84
N PHE A 807 -28.13 15.51 29.97
CA PHE A 807 -27.25 16.36 30.78
C PHE A 807 -26.77 15.69 32.07
N HIS A 808 -26.99 14.39 32.27
CA HIS A 808 -26.69 13.71 33.53
C HIS A 808 -25.18 13.66 33.85
N THR A 809 -24.34 13.46 32.83
CA THR A 809 -22.88 13.44 32.97
C THR A 809 -22.24 14.60 32.21
N ILE A 810 -21.02 14.98 32.57
CA ILE A 810 -20.26 16.00 31.83
C ILE A 810 -20.03 15.55 30.38
N LEU A 811 -19.79 14.26 30.13
CA LEU A 811 -19.56 13.73 28.79
C LEU A 811 -20.84 13.74 27.94
N SER A 812 -21.98 13.32 28.50
CA SER A 812 -23.27 13.38 27.81
C SER A 812 -23.69 14.82 27.55
N SER A 813 -23.48 15.71 28.54
CA SER A 813 -23.74 17.15 28.39
C SER A 813 -22.90 17.73 27.25
N PHE A 814 -21.61 17.43 27.20
CA PHE A 814 -20.72 17.86 26.11
C PHE A 814 -21.19 17.35 24.75
N GLN A 815 -21.62 16.09 24.67
CA GLN A 815 -22.19 15.51 23.44
C GLN A 815 -23.47 16.24 23.01
N SER A 816 -24.34 16.56 23.97
CA SER A 816 -25.58 17.30 23.74
C SER A 816 -25.30 18.74 23.29
N SER A 817 -24.34 19.45 23.90
CA SER A 817 -23.92 20.78 23.43
C SER A 817 -23.26 20.73 22.05
N LEU A 818 -22.54 19.65 21.69
CA LEU A 818 -22.02 19.48 20.32
C LEU A 818 -23.13 19.20 19.30
N ASN A 819 -24.12 18.37 19.66
CA ASN A 819 -25.29 18.12 18.82
C ASN A 819 -26.11 19.41 18.60
N ALA A 820 -26.15 20.29 19.61
CA ALA A 820 -26.68 21.64 19.49
C ALA A 820 -26.09 22.43 18.31
N LEU A 821 -24.77 22.35 18.14
CA LEU A 821 -24.06 23.05 17.06
C LEU A 821 -24.43 22.49 15.68
N LEU A 822 -24.81 21.22 15.60
CA LEU A 822 -25.32 20.59 14.38
C LEU A 822 -26.80 20.92 14.10
N GLY A 823 -27.45 21.66 14.99
CA GLY A 823 -28.83 22.13 14.84
C GLY A 823 -29.89 21.17 15.38
N SER A 824 -29.52 20.16 16.19
CA SER A 824 -30.52 19.39 16.92
C SER A 824 -31.15 20.27 18.01
N THR A 825 -32.45 20.53 17.93
CA THR A 825 -33.13 21.44 18.84
C THR A 825 -33.63 20.72 20.10
N TYR A 826 -33.06 21.04 21.26
CA TYR A 826 -33.50 20.58 22.61
C TYR A 826 -34.05 21.75 23.45
N TYR A 827 -34.51 22.82 22.78
CA TYR A 827 -35.04 24.02 23.43
C TYR A 827 -36.25 23.71 24.31
N ASN A 828 -37.14 22.83 23.83
CA ASN A 828 -38.33 22.44 24.58
C ASN A 828 -37.94 21.70 25.86
N ASP A 829 -36.99 20.77 25.77
CA ASP A 829 -36.52 19.99 26.92
C ASP A 829 -35.86 20.89 27.98
N LEU A 830 -35.04 21.87 27.56
CA LEU A 830 -34.46 22.87 28.46
C LEU A 830 -35.53 23.76 29.12
N LYS A 831 -36.52 24.21 28.35
CA LYS A 831 -37.60 25.08 28.84
C LYS A 831 -38.49 24.33 29.84
N ASP A 832 -38.73 23.05 29.61
CA ASP A 832 -39.49 22.19 30.51
C ASP A 832 -38.69 21.86 31.77
N GLY A 833 -37.35 21.73 31.65
CA GLY A 833 -36.45 21.60 32.78
C GLY A 833 -36.44 22.83 33.70
N ASP A 834 -36.30 24.03 33.12
CA ASP A 834 -36.44 25.31 33.85
C ASP A 834 -36.93 26.43 32.92
N ARG A 835 -38.08 27.02 33.26
CA ARG A 835 -38.76 28.02 32.42
C ARG A 835 -37.97 29.30 32.20
N VAL A 836 -37.00 29.61 33.06
CA VAL A 836 -36.20 30.84 32.97
C VAL A 836 -34.77 30.52 32.55
N MET A 837 -34.11 29.58 33.24
CA MET A 837 -32.71 29.25 32.99
C MET A 837 -32.51 28.53 31.66
N GLY A 838 -33.44 27.67 31.25
CA GLY A 838 -33.37 26.93 29.99
C GLY A 838 -33.31 27.87 28.77
N PRO A 839 -34.30 28.76 28.59
CA PRO A 839 -34.27 29.74 27.50
C PRO A 839 -33.09 30.71 27.56
N LEU A 840 -32.69 31.15 28.75
CA LEU A 840 -31.55 32.06 28.92
C LEU A 840 -30.23 31.41 28.49
N LEU A 841 -30.00 30.17 28.92
CA LEU A 841 -28.83 29.40 28.54
C LEU A 841 -28.82 29.10 27.04
N PHE A 842 -29.95 28.68 26.48
CA PHE A 842 -30.08 28.41 25.05
C PHE A 842 -29.73 29.65 24.21
N VAL A 843 -30.27 30.82 24.56
CA VAL A 843 -29.97 32.08 23.87
C VAL A 843 -28.50 32.47 24.05
N GLY A 844 -27.96 32.37 25.27
CA GLY A 844 -26.55 32.67 25.56
C GLY A 844 -25.58 31.78 24.80
N PHE A 845 -25.85 30.47 24.75
CA PHE A 845 -25.08 29.50 24.00
C PHE A 845 -25.10 29.79 22.50
N ASN A 846 -26.28 30.07 21.93
CA ASN A 846 -26.40 30.40 20.51
C ASN A 846 -25.65 31.70 20.16
N ILE A 847 -25.78 32.76 20.97
CA ILE A 847 -25.07 34.02 20.73
C ILE A 847 -23.55 33.81 20.79
N LEU A 848 -23.07 33.16 21.84
CA LEU A 848 -21.63 33.06 22.08
C LEU A 848 -20.97 32.00 21.19
N VAL A 849 -21.51 30.78 21.15
CA VAL A 849 -20.85 29.66 20.47
C VAL A 849 -21.20 29.63 18.99
N VAL A 850 -22.47 29.81 18.63
CA VAL A 850 -22.91 29.75 17.22
C VAL A 850 -22.62 31.07 16.50
N PHE A 851 -23.02 32.22 17.04
CA PHE A 851 -22.85 33.49 16.31
C PHE A 851 -21.45 34.10 16.44
N ILE A 852 -20.76 33.97 17.58
CA ILE A 852 -19.43 34.58 17.74
C ILE A 852 -18.34 33.57 17.37
N LEU A 853 -18.22 32.45 18.08
CA LEU A 853 -17.09 31.54 17.90
C LEU A 853 -17.04 30.90 16.51
N LEU A 854 -18.18 30.47 15.95
CA LEU A 854 -18.22 29.89 14.59
C LEU A 854 -17.84 30.92 13.51
N ASN A 855 -18.23 32.19 13.68
CA ASN A 855 -17.84 33.26 12.76
C ASN A 855 -16.35 33.62 12.88
N ILE A 856 -15.77 33.55 14.10
CA ILE A 856 -14.32 33.68 14.29
C ILE A 856 -13.59 32.54 13.56
N PHE A 857 -14.07 31.30 13.69
CA PHE A 857 -13.54 30.14 12.97
C PHE A 857 -13.54 30.36 11.45
N ILE A 858 -14.68 30.80 10.88
CA ILE A 858 -14.79 31.11 9.45
C ILE A 858 -13.85 32.26 9.06
N SER A 859 -13.74 33.30 9.90
CA SER A 859 -12.87 34.46 9.66
C SER A 859 -11.40 34.07 9.62
N ILE A 860 -10.93 33.20 10.54
CA ILE A 860 -9.54 32.69 10.55
C ILE A 860 -9.24 31.95 9.24
N ILE A 861 -10.18 31.10 8.78
CA ILE A 861 -10.04 30.37 7.51
C ILE A 861 -10.00 31.35 6.32
N ASN A 862 -10.91 32.32 6.26
CA ASN A 862 -10.98 33.28 5.15
C ASN A 862 -9.73 34.17 5.10
N ALA A 863 -9.27 34.68 6.24
CA ALA A 863 -8.06 35.49 6.34
C ALA A 863 -6.81 34.70 5.91
N SER A 864 -6.75 33.41 6.24
CA SER A 864 -5.65 32.52 5.84
C SER A 864 -5.72 32.11 4.37
N PHE A 865 -6.92 32.02 3.80
CA PHE A 865 -7.13 31.73 2.38
C PHE A 865 -6.77 32.92 1.49
N GLN A 866 -7.05 34.15 1.93
CA GLN A 866 -6.69 35.37 1.20
C GLN A 866 -5.18 35.66 1.18
N ARG A 867 -4.42 35.15 2.16
CA ARG A 867 -2.97 35.37 2.33
C ARG A 867 -2.12 34.26 1.72
#